data_AF-A0A8T5HAY3-F1
#
_entry.id   AF-A0A8T5HAY3-F1
#
_cell.length_a   1.000
_cell.length_b   1.000
_cell.length_c   1.000
_cell.angle_alpha   90.00
_cell.angle_beta   90.00
_cell.angle_gamma   90.00
#
_symmetry.space_group_name_H-M   'P 1'
#
loop_
_entity.id
_entity.type
_entity.pdbx_description
1 polymer ?
#
loop_
_entity_poly.entity_id
_entity_poly.type
_entity_poly.pdbx_seq_one_letter_code
_entity_poly.pdbx_strand_id
1 'polypeptide(L)'
;MMKKLWLKLGIVLILLVSLVPMAFAYAESGECTDSDGNWNLDVKGTIIGTHINGYEVENTDYCTYDGQTDMMTNACSGENCRIKEWACSENGIVGSNVLSCQHGCSDGACLPAGSAITTEPAQMPAPVTAPTPVVAPMPEEDYAVSEPIPHAPETAYSCNDVLVEGCQGVPEGVKIRNYGEEYVLTNGCRHDPQHGWQDYYLECVGNEKYNVCYKPCGGNDATTAPMPNQPMPVNKPMPVDYKPMPDQPMPAQPMPAYDNSLCRESDGGQDLFNRGTVWDGNMRYADFCSSPSQVVEFFCNREGVDVMNKDPRSGGLSSSGTFCPRDTMCRDGACVKKTDDYRRTTDGRTRDDVVTSAVYSQELTCGGYIKIKKETNSHFVLNGDKFQIYVYPDTNEDGVFGYRAYLRSLAYDQKGDTSGIMGVHGKFNDPEDKIKVIVSKITEDFVEFKVMCLKGDNAGYEILPDEIVEDFDGVLEPGQCKDMDGNSRTTKAWSHGFNIWNDGQLSWGDYCTETEWGSQTDTGAFQHESICLETSEGYYEVRYADPVKCANGCSNGVCLGDGEYQEKIKEEFAEDVWFNEQYIPEERGMERGEDRGRFIERPEFFENLPRTQYKCDGCFVDDRCLPLGTRKVDDRRPVYCGMEGNFDVQKKEGNVCDNNFECGSNFCSNGECMDIGKELKETKNILNKLMKWFSNWF
;
A
#
# COMPACT_ATOMS: atom_id res chain seq x y z
N MET A 1 86.63 26.21 -8.77
CA MET A 1 85.28 26.17 -9.40
C MET A 1 84.52 24.87 -9.14
N MET A 2 85.10 23.67 -9.34
CA MET A 2 84.36 22.38 -9.32
C MET A 2 83.41 22.14 -8.13
N LYS A 3 83.77 22.49 -6.88
CA LYS A 3 82.90 22.26 -5.71
C LYS A 3 81.52 22.94 -5.79
N LYS A 4 81.38 24.07 -6.50
CA LYS A 4 80.07 24.73 -6.70
C LYS A 4 79.23 24.08 -7.82
N LEU A 5 79.84 23.30 -8.71
CA LEU A 5 79.14 22.56 -9.77
C LEU A 5 78.50 21.29 -9.21
N TRP A 6 79.24 20.54 -8.38
CA TRP A 6 78.75 19.34 -7.69
C TRP A 6 77.58 19.63 -6.75
N LEU A 7 77.59 20.76 -6.02
CA LEU A 7 76.46 21.13 -5.16
C LEU A 7 75.19 21.46 -5.96
N LYS A 8 75.31 22.09 -7.13
CA LYS A 8 74.16 22.38 -8.00
C LYS A 8 73.63 21.13 -8.70
N LEU A 9 74.52 20.23 -9.16
CA LEU A 9 74.12 18.93 -9.70
C LEU A 9 73.43 18.05 -8.65
N GLY A 10 73.94 18.03 -7.41
CA GLY A 10 73.31 17.30 -6.30
C GLY A 10 71.90 17.79 -5.99
N ILE A 11 71.68 19.10 -5.93
CA ILE A 11 70.34 19.68 -5.68
C ILE A 11 69.37 19.37 -6.83
N VAL A 12 69.82 19.45 -8.10
CA VAL A 12 68.99 19.09 -9.25
C VAL A 12 68.66 17.59 -9.28
N LEU A 13 69.61 16.73 -8.88
CA LEU A 13 69.36 15.28 -8.80
C LEU A 13 68.37 14.94 -7.66
N ILE A 14 68.47 15.60 -6.51
CA ILE A 14 67.54 15.42 -5.37
C ILE A 14 66.14 15.92 -5.73
N LEU A 15 66.01 17.02 -6.49
CA LEU A 15 64.72 17.51 -6.99
C LEU A 15 64.11 16.63 -8.09
N LEU A 16 64.93 15.97 -8.92
CA LEU A 16 64.44 15.01 -9.91
C LEU A 16 64.02 13.67 -9.29
N VAL A 17 64.70 13.21 -8.23
CA VAL A 17 64.37 11.96 -7.52
C VAL A 17 63.16 12.12 -6.57
N SER A 18 62.80 13.35 -6.18
CA SER A 18 61.60 13.63 -5.37
C SER A 18 60.33 13.89 -6.18
N LEU A 19 60.37 13.85 -7.51
CA LEU A 19 59.21 14.01 -8.40
C LEU A 19 58.61 12.69 -8.92
N VAL A 20 59.18 11.54 -8.55
CA VAL A 20 58.64 10.20 -8.83
C VAL A 20 58.94 9.34 -7.58
N PRO A 21 57.93 8.87 -6.81
CA PRO A 21 56.66 8.37 -7.31
C PRO A 21 55.42 8.90 -6.56
N MET A 22 54.62 9.75 -7.21
CA MET A 22 53.19 9.47 -7.24
C MET A 22 52.97 8.38 -8.28
N ALA A 23 53.37 7.15 -7.93
CA ALA A 23 52.77 6.00 -8.54
C ALA A 23 51.31 6.08 -8.15
N PHE A 24 50.45 6.37 -9.12
CA PHE A 24 49.02 6.33 -8.94
C PHE A 24 48.71 4.95 -8.36
N ALA A 25 48.19 4.92 -7.13
CA ALA A 25 47.29 3.85 -6.74
C ALA A 25 46.04 4.05 -7.60
N TYR A 26 46.12 3.62 -8.86
CA TYR A 26 44.95 3.15 -9.55
C TYR A 26 44.43 2.03 -8.66
N ALA A 27 43.32 2.29 -7.98
CA ALA A 27 42.49 1.19 -7.53
C ALA A 27 42.23 0.35 -8.79
N GLU A 28 42.59 -0.93 -8.74
CA GLU A 28 42.10 -1.88 -9.72
C GLU A 28 40.57 -1.80 -9.61
N SER A 29 39.94 -1.21 -10.63
CA SER A 29 38.49 -1.18 -10.74
C SER A 29 38.03 -2.62 -10.69
N GLY A 30 37.18 -2.96 -9.72
CA GLY A 30 36.81 -4.35 -9.40
C GLY A 30 36.55 -5.15 -10.67
N GLU A 31 37.21 -6.29 -10.81
CA GLU A 31 37.07 -7.13 -12.01
C GLU A 31 35.64 -7.68 -12.06
N CYS A 32 34.78 -7.03 -12.84
CA CYS A 32 33.49 -7.59 -13.19
C CYS A 32 33.73 -8.74 -14.17
N THR A 33 33.30 -9.93 -13.76
CA THR A 33 33.34 -11.16 -14.55
C THR A 33 31.93 -11.55 -14.94
N ASP A 34 31.79 -12.07 -16.16
CA ASP A 34 30.51 -12.36 -16.79
C ASP A 34 30.59 -13.72 -17.49
N SER A 35 29.64 -14.62 -17.25
CA SER A 35 29.76 -16.03 -17.67
C SER A 35 29.29 -16.32 -19.09
N ASP A 36 28.44 -15.46 -19.67
CA ASP A 36 27.84 -15.62 -21.01
C ASP A 36 28.62 -14.89 -22.12
N GLY A 37 29.45 -13.90 -21.75
CA GLY A 37 30.17 -13.02 -22.66
C GLY A 37 29.63 -11.60 -22.81
N ASN A 38 28.80 -11.09 -21.88
CA ASN A 38 28.24 -9.72 -21.80
C ASN A 38 27.05 -9.48 -22.75
N TRP A 39 25.88 -9.13 -22.19
CA TRP A 39 24.61 -8.90 -22.91
C TRP A 39 24.23 -10.03 -23.90
N ASN A 40 24.56 -11.29 -23.60
CA ASN A 40 24.35 -12.42 -24.50
C ASN A 40 23.04 -13.18 -24.17
N LEU A 41 21.93 -12.52 -24.52
CA LEU A 41 20.54 -12.96 -24.27
C LEU A 41 20.23 -14.43 -24.60
N ASP A 42 20.98 -15.08 -25.49
CA ASP A 42 20.75 -16.48 -25.91
C ASP A 42 21.41 -17.51 -24.97
N VAL A 43 22.15 -17.07 -23.94
CA VAL A 43 22.87 -17.92 -22.98
C VAL A 43 22.70 -17.35 -21.57
N LYS A 44 22.27 -18.18 -20.62
CA LYS A 44 22.14 -17.76 -19.21
C LYS A 44 23.49 -17.32 -18.65
N GLY A 45 23.63 -16.03 -18.36
CA GLY A 45 24.77 -15.42 -17.70
C GLY A 45 24.63 -15.38 -16.18
N THR A 46 25.77 -15.11 -15.54
CA THR A 46 25.89 -14.77 -14.14
C THR A 46 27.08 -13.85 -14.01
N ILE A 47 26.82 -12.64 -13.53
CA ILE A 47 27.85 -11.66 -13.23
C ILE A 47 28.35 -11.83 -11.80
N ILE A 48 29.63 -11.54 -11.60
CA ILE A 48 30.24 -11.30 -10.29
C ILE A 48 31.09 -10.05 -10.43
N GLY A 49 30.77 -8.99 -9.71
CA GLY A 49 31.49 -7.72 -9.81
C GLY A 49 30.96 -6.62 -8.89
N THR A 50 31.51 -5.41 -9.01
CA THR A 50 31.11 -4.28 -8.16
C THR A 50 29.92 -3.51 -8.77
N HIS A 51 28.85 -3.32 -8.00
CA HIS A 51 27.73 -2.46 -8.35
C HIS A 51 28.12 -0.98 -8.25
N ILE A 52 27.36 -0.06 -8.88
CA ILE A 52 27.67 1.38 -8.92
C ILE A 52 27.83 2.04 -7.55
N ASN A 53 27.23 1.46 -6.51
CA ASN A 53 27.31 1.92 -5.12
C ASN A 53 28.53 1.36 -4.35
N GLY A 54 29.43 0.61 -5.01
CA GLY A 54 30.70 0.17 -4.44
C GLY A 54 30.71 -1.19 -3.72
N TYR A 55 29.58 -1.91 -3.70
CA TYR A 55 29.47 -3.25 -3.11
C TYR A 55 29.58 -4.35 -4.17
N GLU A 56 30.10 -5.52 -3.78
CA GLU A 56 30.14 -6.71 -4.64
C GLU A 56 28.74 -7.34 -4.76
N VAL A 57 28.41 -7.81 -5.96
CA VAL A 57 27.16 -8.51 -6.27
C VAL A 57 27.42 -9.73 -7.15
N GLU A 58 26.61 -10.76 -6.92
CA GLU A 58 26.42 -11.89 -7.81
C GLU A 58 24.95 -11.88 -8.26
N ASN A 59 24.71 -11.81 -9.57
CA ASN A 59 23.37 -11.82 -10.16
C ASN A 59 23.36 -12.71 -11.40
N THR A 60 22.24 -13.40 -11.62
CA THR A 60 22.03 -14.35 -12.71
C THR A 60 20.85 -13.89 -13.56
N ASP A 61 20.91 -14.14 -14.87
CA ASP A 61 19.83 -13.76 -15.77
C ASP A 61 18.56 -14.56 -15.54
N TYR A 62 17.42 -13.91 -15.75
CA TYR A 62 16.12 -14.52 -15.50
C TYR A 62 15.02 -14.00 -16.43
N CYS A 63 14.00 -14.82 -16.64
CA CYS A 63 12.84 -14.45 -17.44
C CYS A 63 11.84 -13.65 -16.60
N THR A 64 11.18 -12.64 -17.17
CA THR A 64 10.17 -11.79 -16.52
C THR A 64 9.03 -11.44 -17.47
N TYR A 65 7.85 -11.16 -16.93
CA TYR A 65 6.69 -10.66 -17.65
C TYR A 65 6.58 -9.13 -17.54
N ASP A 66 6.20 -8.47 -18.65
CA ASP A 66 5.98 -7.02 -18.77
C ASP A 66 7.20 -6.13 -18.44
N GLY A 67 8.32 -6.74 -18.06
CA GLY A 67 9.54 -6.05 -17.65
C GLY A 67 9.52 -5.53 -16.22
N GLN A 68 8.62 -6.04 -15.37
CA GLN A 68 8.69 -5.76 -13.94
C GLN A 68 9.89 -6.49 -13.33
N THR A 69 10.76 -5.74 -12.64
CA THR A 69 12.02 -6.26 -12.06
C THR A 69 11.82 -7.22 -10.90
N ASP A 70 10.59 -7.33 -10.39
CA ASP A 70 10.30 -8.01 -9.13
C ASP A 70 9.55 -9.34 -9.37
N MET A 71 9.28 -9.68 -10.64
CA MET A 71 8.60 -10.92 -11.06
C MET A 71 9.52 -11.83 -11.88
N MET A 72 10.31 -12.64 -11.17
CA MET A 72 11.12 -13.71 -11.78
C MET A 72 10.23 -14.92 -12.14
N THR A 73 10.40 -15.45 -13.36
CA THR A 73 9.83 -16.73 -13.81
C THR A 73 10.91 -17.61 -14.43
N ASN A 74 10.72 -18.94 -14.36
CA ASN A 74 11.61 -19.90 -15.01
C ASN A 74 11.44 -19.92 -16.55
N ALA A 75 10.28 -19.51 -17.06
CA ALA A 75 10.04 -19.38 -18.49
C ALA A 75 8.87 -18.42 -18.78
N CYS A 76 8.85 -17.85 -19.98
CA CYS A 76 7.71 -17.11 -20.52
C CYS A 76 7.63 -17.21 -22.05
N SER A 77 6.48 -16.88 -22.63
CA SER A 77 6.26 -16.75 -24.07
C SER A 77 5.28 -15.61 -24.37
N GLY A 78 5.20 -15.21 -25.65
CA GLY A 78 4.39 -14.08 -26.11
C GLY A 78 5.14 -12.74 -26.06
N GLU A 79 4.47 -11.69 -26.54
CA GLU A 79 5.06 -10.35 -26.72
C GLU A 79 5.53 -9.69 -25.42
N ASN A 80 4.93 -10.10 -24.30
CA ASN A 80 5.23 -9.60 -22.96
C ASN A 80 6.38 -10.34 -22.28
N CYS A 81 6.95 -11.38 -22.92
CA CYS A 81 8.06 -12.14 -22.36
C CYS A 81 9.40 -11.42 -22.56
N ARG A 82 10.11 -11.21 -21.46
CA ARG A 82 11.38 -10.49 -21.42
C ARG A 82 12.42 -11.26 -20.61
N ILE A 83 13.68 -10.92 -20.83
CA ILE A 83 14.82 -11.30 -19.99
C ILE A 83 15.26 -10.08 -19.19
N LYS A 84 15.53 -10.27 -17.89
CA LYS A 84 16.34 -9.37 -17.10
C LYS A 84 17.79 -9.84 -17.27
N GLU A 85 18.52 -9.09 -18.07
CA GLU A 85 19.92 -9.34 -18.39
C GLU A 85 20.81 -8.55 -17.42
N TRP A 86 21.79 -9.20 -16.81
CA TRP A 86 22.87 -8.62 -16.03
C TRP A 86 24.18 -8.73 -16.79
N ALA A 87 24.98 -7.67 -16.76
CA ALA A 87 26.12 -7.58 -17.65
C ALA A 87 27.22 -6.63 -17.13
N CYS A 88 28.46 -6.93 -17.47
CA CYS A 88 29.61 -6.10 -17.14
C CYS A 88 29.79 -4.90 -18.09
N SER A 89 29.68 -3.68 -17.58
CA SER A 89 29.98 -2.47 -18.37
C SER A 89 31.49 -2.33 -18.69
N GLU A 90 31.83 -1.52 -19.71
CA GLU A 90 33.22 -1.24 -20.11
C GLU A 90 34.12 -0.71 -18.97
N ASN A 91 33.53 -0.18 -17.89
CA ASN A 91 34.25 0.34 -16.73
C ASN A 91 34.38 -0.67 -15.57
N GLY A 92 33.99 -1.93 -15.77
CA GLY A 92 33.99 -2.96 -14.71
C GLY A 92 32.87 -2.80 -13.68
N ILE A 93 31.84 -2.00 -13.99
CA ILE A 93 30.66 -1.84 -13.11
C ILE A 93 29.54 -2.75 -13.61
N VAL A 94 28.89 -3.47 -12.69
CA VAL A 94 27.71 -4.29 -12.96
C VAL A 94 26.53 -3.40 -13.36
N GLY A 95 25.86 -3.73 -14.47
CA GLY A 95 24.59 -3.14 -14.89
C GLY A 95 23.55 -4.20 -15.22
N SER A 96 22.32 -3.78 -15.50
CA SER A 96 21.29 -4.66 -16.05
C SER A 96 20.27 -3.93 -16.90
N ASN A 97 19.71 -4.63 -17.90
CA ASN A 97 18.63 -4.17 -18.76
C ASN A 97 17.47 -5.17 -18.75
N VAL A 98 16.32 -4.74 -19.27
CA VAL A 98 15.17 -5.60 -19.50
C VAL A 98 14.90 -5.60 -21.01
N LEU A 99 15.07 -6.77 -21.64
CA LEU A 99 15.06 -6.92 -23.09
C LEU A 99 14.01 -7.94 -23.53
N SER A 100 13.33 -7.72 -24.65
CA SER A 100 12.24 -8.60 -25.10
C SER A 100 12.78 -9.84 -25.81
N CYS A 101 12.34 -11.03 -25.40
CA CYS A 101 12.67 -12.28 -26.07
C CYS A 101 11.60 -12.64 -27.11
N GLN A 102 11.89 -12.42 -28.39
CA GLN A 102 10.91 -12.56 -29.48
C GLN A 102 10.24 -13.96 -29.58
N HIS A 103 10.92 -15.01 -29.11
CA HIS A 103 10.40 -16.39 -29.14
C HIS A 103 10.15 -16.97 -27.74
N GLY A 104 10.08 -16.12 -26.73
CA GLY A 104 10.02 -16.51 -25.33
C GLY A 104 11.40 -16.68 -24.69
N CYS A 105 11.39 -16.88 -23.38
CA CYS A 105 12.56 -17.04 -22.53
C CYS A 105 12.40 -18.32 -21.71
N SER A 106 13.50 -19.03 -21.47
CA SER A 106 13.53 -20.23 -20.62
C SER A 106 14.86 -20.29 -19.87
N ASP A 107 14.79 -20.57 -18.57
CA ASP A 107 15.93 -20.69 -17.65
C ASP A 107 16.92 -19.50 -17.71
N GLY A 108 16.42 -18.28 -17.90
CA GLY A 108 17.26 -17.09 -18.00
C GLY A 108 18.00 -16.93 -19.33
N ALA A 109 17.49 -17.52 -20.42
CA ALA A 109 17.94 -17.25 -21.78
C ALA A 109 16.74 -17.07 -22.72
N CYS A 110 16.82 -16.12 -23.66
CA CYS A 110 15.93 -16.02 -24.81
C CYS A 110 16.05 -17.29 -25.68
N LEU A 111 14.92 -17.70 -26.25
CA LEU A 111 14.84 -18.87 -27.12
C LEU A 111 15.14 -18.50 -28.57
N PRO A 112 15.91 -19.33 -29.32
CA PRO A 112 16.19 -19.06 -30.72
C PRO A 112 14.98 -19.38 -31.61
N ALA A 113 14.88 -18.67 -32.73
CA ALA A 113 13.79 -18.79 -33.70
C ALA A 113 13.53 -20.26 -34.12
N GLY A 114 12.31 -20.72 -33.86
CA GLY A 114 11.88 -22.10 -34.14
C GLY A 114 11.89 -23.05 -32.93
N SER A 115 12.39 -22.61 -31.77
CA SER A 115 12.25 -23.36 -30.51
C SER A 115 10.85 -23.17 -29.93
N ALA A 116 9.94 -24.10 -30.19
CA ALA A 116 8.65 -24.13 -29.52
C ALA A 116 8.84 -24.45 -28.03
N ILE A 117 8.30 -23.62 -27.13
CA ILE A 117 8.25 -23.95 -25.70
C ILE A 117 7.39 -25.20 -25.54
N THR A 118 8.04 -26.32 -25.35
CA THR A 118 7.37 -27.56 -24.97
C THR A 118 7.04 -27.45 -23.49
N THR A 119 5.83 -26.99 -23.18
CA THR A 119 5.28 -26.96 -21.83
C THR A 119 4.96 -28.38 -21.35
N GLU A 120 6.00 -29.20 -21.21
CA GLU A 120 5.90 -30.53 -20.61
C GLU A 120 5.61 -30.35 -19.11
N PRO A 121 4.46 -30.82 -18.59
CA PRO A 121 4.17 -30.73 -17.18
C PRO A 121 5.16 -31.60 -16.40
N ALA A 122 5.83 -31.00 -15.42
CA ALA A 122 6.92 -31.63 -14.67
C ALA A 122 6.53 -33.03 -14.13
N GLN A 123 7.07 -34.08 -14.76
CA GLN A 123 6.79 -35.46 -14.35
C GLN A 123 7.60 -35.84 -13.12
N MET A 124 6.90 -36.31 -12.07
CA MET A 124 7.55 -37.08 -11.02
C MET A 124 8.08 -38.41 -11.58
N PRO A 125 9.25 -38.90 -11.14
CA PRO A 125 9.88 -40.09 -11.72
C PRO A 125 9.07 -41.37 -11.42
N ALA A 126 8.58 -42.02 -12.46
CA ALA A 126 7.89 -43.31 -12.42
C ALA A 126 8.70 -44.42 -13.17
N PRO A 127 8.53 -45.71 -12.84
CA PRO A 127 9.55 -46.72 -13.10
C PRO A 127 9.56 -47.33 -14.51
N VAL A 128 10.76 -47.75 -14.93
CA VAL A 128 11.12 -48.36 -16.22
C VAL A 128 10.31 -49.62 -16.55
N THR A 129 9.75 -49.70 -17.77
CA THR A 129 9.51 -50.97 -18.49
C THR A 129 9.61 -50.80 -20.02
N ALA A 130 9.74 -51.93 -20.74
CA ALA A 130 10.35 -52.04 -22.07
C ALA A 130 9.35 -52.06 -23.27
N PRO A 131 9.82 -51.95 -24.55
CA PRO A 131 9.01 -51.49 -25.70
C PRO A 131 8.61 -52.58 -26.72
N THR A 132 7.63 -52.28 -27.58
CA THR A 132 7.48 -52.63 -29.04
C THR A 132 6.00 -52.48 -29.53
N PRO A 133 5.68 -52.46 -30.85
CA PRO A 133 6.51 -52.21 -32.05
C PRO A 133 5.91 -51.17 -33.04
N VAL A 134 6.66 -50.90 -34.13
CA VAL A 134 6.41 -49.94 -35.21
C VAL A 134 5.42 -50.46 -36.28
N VAL A 135 4.63 -49.55 -36.89
CA VAL A 135 3.98 -49.72 -38.21
C VAL A 135 4.19 -48.46 -39.07
N ALA A 136 4.35 -48.62 -40.39
CA ALA A 136 4.85 -47.61 -41.34
C ALA A 136 3.73 -46.86 -42.11
N PRO A 137 4.04 -45.73 -42.80
CA PRO A 137 3.05 -44.77 -43.35
C PRO A 137 2.84 -44.87 -44.88
N MET A 138 1.81 -44.17 -45.41
CA MET A 138 1.60 -43.73 -46.82
C MET A 138 0.17 -43.11 -46.97
N PRO A 139 -0.13 -42.26 -47.99
CA PRO A 139 0.65 -41.18 -48.61
C PRO A 139 -0.16 -39.84 -48.73
N GLU A 140 0.38 -38.86 -49.46
CA GLU A 140 -0.13 -37.49 -49.70
C GLU A 140 -1.34 -37.39 -50.66
N GLU A 141 -2.15 -36.31 -50.56
CA GLU A 141 -2.89 -35.70 -51.70
C GLU A 141 -2.97 -34.16 -51.57
N ASP A 142 -2.88 -33.46 -52.71
CA ASP A 142 -2.84 -32.00 -52.86
C ASP A 142 -4.22 -31.31 -52.71
N TYR A 143 -4.25 -30.07 -52.19
CA TYR A 143 -5.33 -29.11 -52.48
C TYR A 143 -4.81 -27.69 -52.73
N ALA A 144 -5.46 -27.01 -53.68
CA ALA A 144 -4.95 -25.82 -54.36
C ALA A 144 -5.27 -24.48 -53.67
N VAL A 145 -4.40 -23.50 -53.93
CA VAL A 145 -4.49 -22.10 -53.47
C VAL A 145 -5.58 -21.33 -54.23
N SER A 146 -6.36 -20.50 -53.53
CA SER A 146 -7.26 -19.49 -54.12
C SER A 146 -6.75 -18.07 -53.84
N GLU A 147 -6.83 -17.19 -54.84
CA GLU A 147 -6.29 -15.81 -54.81
C GLU A 147 -7.10 -14.85 -53.90
N PRO A 148 -6.45 -13.86 -53.27
CA PRO A 148 -7.14 -12.84 -52.47
C PRO A 148 -7.77 -11.72 -53.32
N ILE A 149 -8.91 -11.20 -52.85
CA ILE A 149 -9.66 -10.08 -53.43
C ILE A 149 -9.02 -8.74 -52.99
N PRO A 150 -9.08 -7.64 -53.78
CA PRO A 150 -8.29 -6.44 -53.49
C PRO A 150 -8.87 -5.62 -52.32
N HIS A 151 -8.00 -5.22 -51.38
CA HIS A 151 -8.37 -4.32 -50.29
C HIS A 151 -8.59 -2.87 -50.78
N ALA A 152 -9.56 -2.20 -50.15
CA ALA A 152 -9.85 -0.77 -50.27
C ALA A 152 -9.04 0.03 -49.20
N PRO A 153 -8.99 1.38 -49.23
CA PRO A 153 -7.83 2.12 -48.75
C PRO A 153 -7.70 2.20 -47.22
N GLU A 154 -6.44 2.31 -46.79
CA GLU A 154 -5.97 2.24 -45.42
C GLU A 154 -6.51 3.36 -44.53
N THR A 155 -7.22 2.98 -43.48
CA THR A 155 -7.11 3.64 -42.17
C THR A 155 -6.55 2.59 -41.22
N ALA A 156 -5.44 2.88 -40.57
CA ALA A 156 -4.71 1.87 -39.80
C ALA A 156 -5.50 1.49 -38.53
N TYR A 157 -5.92 0.23 -38.46
CA TYR A 157 -6.37 -0.38 -37.21
C TYR A 157 -5.13 -0.85 -36.43
N SER A 158 -5.18 -0.78 -35.10
CA SER A 158 -4.30 -1.62 -34.28
C SER A 158 -4.91 -3.02 -34.24
N CYS A 159 -4.12 -4.06 -34.51
CA CYS A 159 -4.61 -5.43 -34.64
C CYS A 159 -3.76 -6.39 -33.82
N ASN A 160 -4.39 -7.14 -32.93
CA ASN A 160 -3.77 -8.15 -32.08
C ASN A 160 -4.29 -9.55 -32.45
N ASP A 161 -3.44 -10.55 -32.33
CA ASP A 161 -3.79 -11.94 -32.62
C ASP A 161 -4.28 -12.68 -31.36
N VAL A 162 -5.48 -13.25 -31.42
CA VAL A 162 -6.11 -14.00 -30.33
C VAL A 162 -6.27 -15.47 -30.74
N LEU A 163 -5.61 -16.37 -30.00
CA LEU A 163 -5.75 -17.81 -30.17
C LEU A 163 -7.09 -18.29 -29.58
N VAL A 164 -7.78 -19.19 -30.30
CA VAL A 164 -9.08 -19.76 -29.93
C VAL A 164 -9.12 -21.26 -30.24
N GLU A 165 -9.90 -22.03 -29.50
CA GLU A 165 -10.06 -23.49 -29.75
C GLU A 165 -10.77 -23.82 -31.08
N GLY A 166 -11.31 -22.83 -31.78
CA GLY A 166 -11.95 -23.01 -33.08
C GLY A 166 -12.48 -21.70 -33.65
N CYS A 167 -12.27 -21.48 -34.95
CA CYS A 167 -12.49 -20.20 -35.63
C CYS A 167 -13.68 -20.22 -36.61
N GLN A 168 -14.41 -21.34 -36.69
CA GLN A 168 -15.56 -21.47 -37.59
C GLN A 168 -16.82 -20.79 -37.04
N GLY A 169 -17.16 -19.64 -37.63
CA GLY A 169 -18.53 -19.14 -37.70
C GLY A 169 -19.17 -18.81 -36.35
N VAL A 170 -18.57 -17.87 -35.61
CA VAL A 170 -19.08 -17.39 -34.32
C VAL A 170 -19.82 -16.04 -34.48
N PRO A 171 -21.12 -16.02 -34.87
CA PRO A 171 -21.89 -14.78 -34.93
C PRO A 171 -22.12 -14.15 -33.55
N GLU A 172 -21.86 -14.90 -32.48
CA GLU A 172 -22.00 -14.48 -31.08
C GLU A 172 -20.74 -13.78 -30.53
N GLY A 173 -19.59 -13.88 -31.21
CA GLY A 173 -18.34 -13.21 -30.84
C GLY A 173 -17.25 -14.07 -30.21
N VAL A 174 -16.05 -13.50 -30.14
CA VAL A 174 -14.84 -14.10 -29.58
C VAL A 174 -14.79 -13.87 -28.08
N LYS A 175 -14.69 -14.94 -27.29
CA LYS A 175 -14.39 -14.83 -25.86
C LYS A 175 -12.93 -14.46 -25.64
N ILE A 176 -12.70 -13.37 -24.94
CA ILE A 176 -11.38 -12.97 -24.41
C ILE A 176 -11.43 -12.95 -22.89
N ARG A 177 -10.27 -13.12 -22.24
CA ARG A 177 -10.13 -12.94 -20.79
C ARG A 177 -9.15 -11.79 -20.54
N ASN A 178 -9.58 -10.77 -19.83
CA ASN A 178 -8.76 -9.61 -19.48
C ASN A 178 -8.85 -9.39 -17.95
N TYR A 179 -7.70 -9.26 -17.27
CA TYR A 179 -7.59 -9.16 -15.80
C TYR A 179 -8.41 -10.19 -14.98
N GLY A 180 -8.64 -11.39 -15.53
CA GLY A 180 -9.42 -12.45 -14.89
C GLY A 180 -10.92 -12.45 -15.20
N GLU A 181 -11.45 -11.40 -15.82
CA GLU A 181 -12.84 -11.33 -16.29
C GLU A 181 -12.96 -11.82 -17.74
N GLU A 182 -14.08 -12.48 -18.08
CA GLU A 182 -14.37 -12.94 -19.46
C GLU A 182 -15.33 -11.98 -20.18
N TYR A 183 -14.94 -11.53 -21.37
CA TYR A 183 -15.73 -10.65 -22.24
C TYR A 183 -15.97 -11.31 -23.60
N VAL A 184 -17.08 -10.97 -24.26
CA VAL A 184 -17.39 -11.44 -25.62
C VAL A 184 -17.29 -10.27 -26.60
N LEU A 185 -16.24 -10.28 -27.43
CA LEU A 185 -16.02 -9.30 -28.50
C LEU A 185 -16.80 -9.69 -29.76
N THR A 186 -17.54 -8.76 -30.34
CA THR A 186 -18.19 -8.89 -31.68
C THR A 186 -17.91 -7.65 -32.53
N ASN A 187 -18.13 -7.70 -33.85
CA ASN A 187 -18.11 -6.49 -34.69
C ASN A 187 -19.43 -5.70 -34.51
N GLY A 188 -19.51 -4.37 -34.61
CA GLY A 188 -18.45 -3.35 -34.53
C GLY A 188 -18.51 -2.62 -33.19
N CYS A 189 -18.60 -1.27 -33.25
CA CYS A 189 -18.63 -0.30 -32.13
C CYS A 189 -19.16 -0.78 -30.75
N ARG A 190 -18.27 -0.74 -29.74
CA ARG A 190 -18.52 -1.04 -28.31
C ARG A 190 -17.77 -0.09 -27.41
N HIS A 191 -18.23 0.03 -26.17
CA HIS A 191 -17.49 0.72 -25.11
C HIS A 191 -16.52 -0.26 -24.41
N ASP A 192 -15.23 -0.07 -24.64
CA ASP A 192 -14.13 -0.72 -23.91
C ASP A 192 -13.82 0.05 -22.61
N PRO A 193 -13.64 -0.62 -21.45
CA PRO A 193 -13.36 0.07 -20.20
C PRO A 193 -12.06 0.88 -20.15
N GLN A 194 -11.07 0.52 -20.98
CA GLN A 194 -9.74 1.16 -21.02
C GLN A 194 -9.59 2.12 -22.20
N HIS A 195 -10.30 1.88 -23.31
CA HIS A 195 -10.13 2.60 -24.58
C HIS A 195 -11.38 3.36 -25.05
N GLY A 196 -12.49 3.33 -24.32
CA GLY A 196 -13.74 4.01 -24.70
C GLY A 196 -14.42 3.38 -25.91
N TRP A 197 -15.10 4.17 -26.75
CA TRP A 197 -15.86 3.64 -27.89
C TRP A 197 -14.95 3.21 -29.06
N GLN A 198 -14.77 1.89 -29.21
CA GLN A 198 -13.93 1.24 -30.21
C GLN A 198 -14.76 0.39 -31.19
N ASP A 199 -14.50 0.53 -32.48
CA ASP A 199 -15.06 -0.24 -33.59
C ASP A 199 -14.19 -1.47 -33.86
N TYR A 200 -14.60 -2.62 -33.30
CA TYR A 200 -13.87 -3.88 -33.41
C TYR A 200 -14.15 -4.58 -34.74
N TYR A 201 -13.10 -5.11 -35.36
CA TYR A 201 -13.16 -5.96 -36.54
C TYR A 201 -12.40 -7.26 -36.27
N LEU A 202 -13.15 -8.35 -36.19
CA LEU A 202 -12.68 -9.71 -35.95
C LEU A 202 -12.64 -10.46 -37.29
N GLU A 203 -11.43 -10.87 -37.69
CA GLU A 203 -11.23 -11.71 -38.87
C GLU A 203 -10.61 -13.05 -38.47
N CYS A 204 -11.12 -14.14 -39.03
CA CYS A 204 -10.64 -15.48 -38.75
C CYS A 204 -9.41 -15.80 -39.63
N VAL A 205 -8.22 -15.95 -39.04
CA VAL A 205 -6.96 -16.16 -39.74
C VAL A 205 -6.45 -17.58 -39.48
N GLY A 206 -7.15 -18.56 -40.04
CA GLY A 206 -6.86 -19.99 -39.90
C GLY A 206 -7.97 -20.74 -39.14
N ASN A 207 -7.65 -21.88 -38.53
CA ASN A 207 -8.64 -22.71 -37.83
C ASN A 207 -8.79 -22.36 -36.33
N GLU A 208 -7.79 -21.72 -35.73
CA GLU A 208 -7.62 -21.58 -34.26
C GLU A 208 -7.19 -20.15 -33.85
N LYS A 209 -7.43 -19.15 -34.70
CA LYS A 209 -6.86 -17.81 -34.51
C LYS A 209 -7.75 -16.71 -35.11
N TYR A 210 -8.14 -15.74 -34.30
CA TYR A 210 -8.73 -14.48 -34.75
C TYR A 210 -7.67 -13.38 -34.77
N ASN A 211 -7.67 -12.58 -35.83
CA ASN A 211 -7.04 -11.27 -35.83
C ASN A 211 -8.10 -10.25 -35.38
N VAL A 212 -7.79 -9.52 -34.31
CA VAL A 212 -8.69 -8.60 -33.61
C VAL A 212 -8.19 -7.18 -33.81
N CYS A 213 -8.75 -6.51 -34.81
CA CYS A 213 -8.49 -5.12 -35.13
C CYS A 213 -9.43 -4.18 -34.38
N TYR A 214 -8.97 -2.99 -33.99
CA TYR A 214 -9.82 -1.94 -33.43
C TYR A 214 -9.36 -0.52 -33.82
N LYS A 215 -10.31 0.42 -33.81
CA LYS A 215 -10.12 1.86 -34.02
C LYS A 215 -11.22 2.64 -33.28
N PRO A 216 -11.06 3.94 -32.97
CA PRO A 216 -12.14 4.74 -32.40
C PRO A 216 -13.39 4.79 -33.29
N CYS A 217 -14.57 4.73 -32.68
CA CYS A 217 -15.85 4.82 -33.38
C CYS A 217 -16.01 6.16 -34.12
N GLY A 218 -16.35 6.11 -35.41
CA GLY A 218 -16.62 7.29 -36.23
C GLY A 218 -17.87 8.04 -35.72
N GLY A 219 -17.72 9.34 -35.45
CA GLY A 219 -18.69 10.16 -34.69
C GLY A 219 -20.10 10.38 -35.27
N ASN A 220 -20.55 9.59 -36.24
CA ASN A 220 -21.90 9.65 -36.81
C ASN A 220 -22.76 8.40 -36.52
N ASP A 221 -22.15 7.23 -36.26
CA ASP A 221 -22.89 5.96 -36.18
C ASP A 221 -23.53 5.68 -34.81
N ALA A 222 -23.22 6.48 -33.79
CA ALA A 222 -23.70 6.29 -32.41
C ALA A 222 -25.18 6.67 -32.16
N THR A 223 -25.96 7.06 -33.18
CA THR A 223 -27.29 7.69 -32.99
C THR A 223 -28.50 6.94 -33.58
N THR A 224 -28.33 5.74 -34.15
CA THR A 224 -29.41 5.01 -34.85
C THR A 224 -29.65 3.57 -34.36
N ALA A 225 -29.92 3.41 -33.06
CA ALA A 225 -30.61 2.24 -32.51
C ALA A 225 -32.02 2.64 -32.00
N PRO A 226 -33.12 1.97 -32.40
CA PRO A 226 -34.47 2.45 -32.12
C PRO A 226 -35.00 2.02 -30.74
N MET A 227 -35.39 2.99 -29.91
CA MET A 227 -36.26 2.76 -28.73
C MET A 227 -37.72 3.11 -29.05
N PRO A 228 -38.72 2.37 -28.50
CA PRO A 228 -40.12 2.58 -28.83
C PRO A 228 -40.82 3.68 -28.00
N ASN A 229 -41.39 4.67 -28.70
CA ASN A 229 -42.60 5.45 -28.39
C ASN A 229 -42.92 5.83 -26.92
N GLN A 230 -42.76 7.12 -26.57
CA GLN A 230 -43.82 7.94 -25.93
C GLN A 230 -43.72 9.44 -26.35
N PRO A 231 -44.82 10.23 -26.32
CA PRO A 231 -44.91 11.50 -27.04
C PRO A 231 -44.65 12.78 -26.19
N MET A 232 -44.03 13.80 -26.80
CA MET A 232 -43.88 15.15 -26.23
C MET A 232 -44.93 16.15 -26.78
N PRO A 233 -45.38 17.15 -25.98
CA PRO A 233 -46.30 18.19 -26.44
C PRO A 233 -45.63 19.52 -26.88
N VAL A 234 -45.81 19.85 -28.17
CA VAL A 234 -46.13 21.17 -28.77
C VAL A 234 -45.47 22.46 -28.22
N ASN A 235 -44.65 23.09 -29.09
CA ASN A 235 -44.08 24.44 -28.94
C ASN A 235 -45.10 25.61 -29.09
N LYS A 236 -44.76 26.78 -28.52
CA LYS A 236 -45.28 28.12 -28.91
C LYS A 236 -44.14 29.15 -29.01
N PRO A 237 -44.19 30.16 -29.91
CA PRO A 237 -43.01 30.97 -30.25
C PRO A 237 -43.07 32.47 -29.88
N MET A 238 -41.87 33.09 -29.77
CA MET A 238 -41.54 34.51 -30.04
C MET A 238 -42.09 35.60 -29.08
N PRO A 239 -41.54 36.84 -29.04
CA PRO A 239 -40.71 37.50 -30.06
C PRO A 239 -39.40 38.20 -29.59
N VAL A 240 -38.73 38.82 -30.58
CA VAL A 240 -37.45 39.53 -30.54
C VAL A 240 -37.66 41.04 -30.41
N ASP A 241 -36.79 41.76 -29.67
CA ASP A 241 -36.39 43.15 -29.99
C ASP A 241 -35.29 43.65 -29.03
N TYR A 242 -34.23 44.31 -29.55
CA TYR A 242 -33.72 45.60 -29.03
C TYR A 242 -32.58 46.21 -29.91
N LYS A 243 -32.40 47.54 -29.80
CA LYS A 243 -31.53 48.40 -30.66
C LYS A 243 -30.11 48.66 -30.11
N PRO A 244 -29.14 49.09 -30.94
CA PRO A 244 -27.74 49.36 -30.56
C PRO A 244 -27.40 50.84 -30.30
N MET A 245 -26.32 51.11 -29.53
CA MET A 245 -25.39 52.27 -29.50
C MET A 245 -24.72 52.40 -28.09
N PRO A 246 -23.58 53.11 -27.92
CA PRO A 246 -22.33 53.16 -28.71
C PRO A 246 -21.04 53.08 -27.84
N ASP A 247 -19.87 53.36 -28.43
CA ASP A 247 -18.51 53.06 -27.95
C ASP A 247 -18.03 53.62 -26.58
N GLN A 248 -17.30 52.77 -25.84
CA GLN A 248 -16.33 53.10 -24.78
C GLN A 248 -15.10 52.17 -24.91
N PRO A 249 -13.88 52.60 -24.52
CA PRO A 249 -12.65 51.87 -24.82
C PRO A 249 -12.42 50.64 -23.92
N MET A 250 -11.95 49.53 -24.52
CA MET A 250 -11.69 48.28 -23.80
C MET A 250 -10.38 48.31 -22.99
N PRO A 251 -10.36 47.75 -21.76
CA PRO A 251 -9.13 47.32 -21.09
C PRO A 251 -8.58 46.03 -21.71
N ALA A 252 -7.35 45.66 -21.33
CA ALA A 252 -6.63 44.50 -21.87
C ALA A 252 -7.45 43.20 -21.75
N GLN A 253 -7.59 42.48 -22.87
CA GLN A 253 -8.28 41.20 -22.94
C GLN A 253 -7.41 40.08 -22.35
N PRO A 254 -7.95 39.17 -21.50
CA PRO A 254 -7.31 37.87 -21.27
C PRO A 254 -7.34 37.05 -22.57
N MET A 255 -6.36 36.16 -22.76
CA MET A 255 -6.37 35.25 -23.92
C MET A 255 -7.57 34.30 -23.83
N PRO A 256 -8.25 33.98 -24.95
CA PRO A 256 -9.45 33.15 -24.92
C PRO A 256 -9.11 31.72 -24.53
N ALA A 257 -9.93 31.14 -23.65
CA ALA A 257 -9.90 29.71 -23.36
C ALA A 257 -10.10 28.92 -24.66
N TYR A 258 -9.26 27.92 -24.88
CA TYR A 258 -9.31 27.07 -26.05
C TYR A 258 -10.32 25.95 -25.79
N ASP A 259 -11.48 26.00 -26.45
CA ASP A 259 -12.56 25.02 -26.31
C ASP A 259 -12.21 23.70 -27.01
N ASN A 260 -11.34 22.91 -26.37
CA ASN A 260 -10.99 21.55 -26.78
C ASN A 260 -11.98 20.59 -26.10
N SER A 261 -13.15 20.39 -26.72
CA SER A 261 -14.38 19.85 -26.12
C SER A 261 -14.36 18.39 -25.59
N LEU A 262 -13.20 17.81 -25.31
CA LEU A 262 -13.03 16.44 -24.81
C LEU A 262 -12.49 16.42 -23.36
N CYS A 263 -11.49 17.25 -23.06
CA CYS A 263 -10.83 17.31 -21.75
C CYS A 263 -11.21 18.58 -20.99
N ARG A 264 -11.55 18.45 -19.71
CA ARG A 264 -11.77 19.56 -18.78
C ARG A 264 -11.04 19.31 -17.47
N GLU A 265 -10.50 20.36 -16.85
CA GLU A 265 -9.85 20.30 -15.54
C GLU A 265 -10.48 21.28 -14.52
N SER A 266 -10.10 21.20 -13.24
CA SER A 266 -10.69 21.99 -12.13
C SER A 266 -9.85 23.17 -11.64
N ASP A 267 -8.56 23.18 -11.95
CA ASP A 267 -7.48 24.01 -11.43
C ASP A 267 -6.83 24.87 -12.52
N GLY A 268 -6.80 24.39 -13.76
CA GLY A 268 -6.50 25.19 -14.96
C GLY A 268 -5.18 24.88 -15.64
N GLY A 269 -4.68 23.66 -15.50
CA GLY A 269 -3.56 23.13 -16.26
C GLY A 269 -2.55 22.48 -15.33
N GLN A 270 -1.29 22.83 -15.52
CA GLN A 270 -0.19 22.44 -14.63
C GLN A 270 -0.16 23.38 -13.40
N ASP A 271 -1.10 23.22 -12.47
CA ASP A 271 -1.12 23.90 -11.17
C ASP A 271 -0.85 22.97 -9.96
N LEU A 272 0.43 22.62 -9.81
CA LEU A 272 1.00 21.91 -8.65
C LEU A 272 0.53 22.40 -7.26
N PHE A 273 -0.06 23.59 -7.09
CA PHE A 273 -0.43 24.16 -5.79
C PHE A 273 -1.91 24.02 -5.43
N ASN A 274 -2.77 23.69 -6.39
CA ASN A 274 -4.18 23.39 -6.15
C ASN A 274 -4.43 21.93 -6.51
N ARG A 275 -5.33 21.25 -5.80
CA ARG A 275 -5.63 19.85 -6.14
C ARG A 275 -6.51 19.81 -7.40
N GLY A 276 -5.95 19.33 -8.49
CA GLY A 276 -6.61 19.12 -9.75
C GLY A 276 -7.55 17.92 -9.79
N THR A 277 -8.38 17.92 -10.82
CA THR A 277 -9.15 16.79 -11.30
C THR A 277 -9.39 17.03 -12.78
N VAL A 278 -8.97 16.08 -13.60
CA VAL A 278 -9.21 16.05 -15.04
C VAL A 278 -10.36 15.10 -15.34
N TRP A 279 -11.24 15.54 -16.24
CA TRP A 279 -12.31 14.77 -16.85
C TRP A 279 -12.07 14.66 -18.35
N ASP A 280 -12.02 13.44 -18.86
CA ASP A 280 -11.99 13.15 -20.31
C ASP A 280 -13.16 12.21 -20.62
N GLY A 281 -14.20 12.77 -21.24
CA GLY A 281 -15.51 12.13 -21.32
C GLY A 281 -16.06 11.75 -19.94
N ASN A 282 -16.12 10.43 -19.67
CA ASN A 282 -16.57 9.87 -18.39
C ASN A 282 -15.41 9.48 -17.44
N MET A 283 -14.16 9.49 -17.91
CA MET A 283 -13.00 9.17 -17.10
C MET A 283 -12.67 10.34 -16.18
N ARG A 284 -12.18 10.04 -14.97
CA ARG A 284 -11.82 11.04 -13.97
C ARG A 284 -10.47 10.70 -13.36
N TYR A 285 -9.53 11.61 -13.49
CA TYR A 285 -8.20 11.55 -12.88
C TYR A 285 -8.11 12.67 -11.84
N ALA A 286 -7.49 12.44 -10.69
CA ALA A 286 -7.37 13.46 -9.64
C ALA A 286 -5.98 13.39 -9.03
N ASP A 287 -5.43 14.55 -8.71
CA ASP A 287 -4.06 14.64 -8.25
C ASP A 287 -3.88 13.98 -6.88
N PHE A 288 -2.70 13.41 -6.69
CA PHE A 288 -2.31 12.71 -5.47
C PHE A 288 -0.81 12.85 -5.19
N CYS A 289 -0.42 12.62 -3.94
CA CYS A 289 0.98 12.63 -3.54
C CYS A 289 1.58 11.24 -3.69
N SER A 290 2.63 11.10 -4.50
CA SER A 290 3.46 9.88 -4.56
C SER A 290 4.48 9.83 -3.43
N SER A 291 4.88 10.98 -2.89
CA SER A 291 5.68 11.10 -1.67
C SER A 291 5.43 12.46 -0.99
N PRO A 292 5.92 12.71 0.24
CA PRO A 292 5.84 14.03 0.88
C PRO A 292 6.50 15.17 0.08
N SER A 293 7.26 14.84 -0.97
CA SER A 293 7.96 15.80 -1.84
C SER A 293 7.54 15.77 -3.30
N GLN A 294 6.62 14.87 -3.69
CA GLN A 294 6.22 14.67 -5.09
C GLN A 294 4.70 14.59 -5.22
N VAL A 295 4.18 15.28 -6.23
CA VAL A 295 2.79 15.25 -6.66
C VAL A 295 2.71 14.60 -8.04
N VAL A 296 1.75 13.70 -8.22
CA VAL A 296 1.34 13.21 -9.54
C VAL A 296 0.15 14.07 -9.96
N GLU A 297 0.43 14.95 -10.92
CA GLU A 297 -0.48 15.97 -11.43
C GLU A 297 -0.99 15.55 -12.81
N PHE A 298 -2.31 15.50 -12.96
CA PHE A 298 -3.02 15.26 -14.21
C PHE A 298 -3.53 16.59 -14.76
N PHE A 299 -3.30 16.86 -16.04
CA PHE A 299 -3.73 18.12 -16.67
C PHE A 299 -4.25 17.88 -18.10
N CYS A 300 -5.06 18.79 -18.61
CA CYS A 300 -5.50 18.78 -20.00
C CYS A 300 -4.45 19.44 -20.92
N ASN A 301 -4.04 18.74 -21.96
CA ASN A 301 -3.19 19.28 -23.02
C ASN A 301 -3.95 19.35 -24.37
N ARG A 302 -3.25 19.51 -25.50
CA ARG A 302 -3.89 19.58 -26.84
C ARG A 302 -4.34 18.22 -27.38
N GLU A 303 -3.78 17.14 -26.87
CA GLU A 303 -3.91 15.75 -27.32
C GLU A 303 -4.82 14.92 -26.40
N GLY A 304 -4.99 15.31 -25.13
CA GLY A 304 -5.91 14.67 -24.18
C GLY A 304 -5.55 14.98 -22.72
N VAL A 305 -5.78 14.00 -21.83
CA VAL A 305 -5.20 13.97 -20.48
C VAL A 305 -3.71 13.66 -20.58
N ASP A 306 -2.90 14.36 -19.79
CA ASP A 306 -1.45 14.16 -19.68
C ASP A 306 -1.04 14.17 -18.20
N VAL A 307 0.15 13.66 -17.89
CA VAL A 307 0.64 13.49 -16.51
C VAL A 307 2.02 14.10 -16.36
N MET A 308 2.20 15.01 -15.39
CA MET A 308 3.51 15.60 -15.09
C MET A 308 4.42 14.61 -14.34
N ASN A 309 5.03 13.70 -15.10
CA ASN A 309 6.01 12.68 -14.67
C ASN A 309 7.47 13.05 -15.03
N LYS A 310 7.78 14.35 -15.10
CA LYS A 310 9.13 14.86 -15.37
C LYS A 310 9.45 16.04 -14.45
N ASP A 311 10.52 15.95 -13.65
CA ASP A 311 11.17 17.17 -13.15
C ASP A 311 11.64 17.95 -14.39
N PRO A 312 11.24 19.23 -14.57
CA PRO A 312 11.67 20.05 -15.71
C PRO A 312 13.20 20.18 -15.88
N ARG A 313 13.98 19.73 -14.89
CA ARG A 313 15.46 19.72 -14.90
C ARG A 313 16.08 18.34 -15.14
N SER A 314 15.34 17.23 -15.05
CA SER A 314 15.85 15.89 -15.34
C SER A 314 15.42 15.44 -16.75
N GLY A 315 16.38 15.17 -17.63
CA GLY A 315 16.11 14.71 -19.01
C GLY A 315 15.56 13.29 -19.16
N GLY A 316 15.12 12.65 -18.07
CA GLY A 316 14.56 11.31 -18.05
C GLY A 316 13.09 11.31 -17.59
N LEU A 317 12.33 10.32 -18.06
CA LEU A 317 11.00 10.02 -17.52
C LEU A 317 11.17 9.44 -16.10
N SER A 318 10.50 10.04 -15.11
CA SER A 318 10.43 9.48 -13.76
C SER A 318 9.04 8.90 -13.54
N SER A 319 8.96 7.65 -13.08
CA SER A 319 7.70 7.03 -12.69
C SER A 319 7.10 7.61 -11.39
N SER A 320 7.77 8.59 -10.77
CA SER A 320 7.52 9.05 -9.40
C SER A 320 6.73 10.36 -9.27
N GLY A 321 6.27 10.97 -10.37
CA GLY A 321 5.61 12.29 -10.36
C GLY A 321 6.59 13.47 -10.31
N THR A 322 6.05 14.68 -10.13
CA THR A 322 6.80 15.94 -10.14
C THR A 322 7.13 16.42 -8.73
N PHE A 323 8.38 16.83 -8.51
CA PHE A 323 8.81 17.37 -7.22
C PHE A 323 8.16 18.71 -6.91
N CYS A 324 7.58 18.79 -5.72
CA CYS A 324 7.09 20.05 -5.16
C CYS A 324 8.23 21.09 -5.06
N PRO A 325 7.95 22.38 -5.36
CA PRO A 325 8.93 23.45 -5.23
C PRO A 325 9.59 23.54 -3.84
N ARG A 326 10.76 24.18 -3.77
CA ARG A 326 11.44 24.43 -2.48
C ARG A 326 10.50 25.16 -1.53
N ASP A 327 10.55 24.74 -0.26
CA ASP A 327 9.69 25.22 0.82
C ASP A 327 8.20 24.83 0.71
N THR A 328 7.86 23.87 -0.18
CA THR A 328 6.56 23.17 -0.19
C THR A 328 6.72 21.67 0.05
N MET A 329 5.63 20.99 0.39
CA MET A 329 5.48 19.54 0.52
C MET A 329 4.16 19.12 -0.12
N CYS A 330 4.06 17.90 -0.65
CA CYS A 330 2.78 17.42 -1.15
C CYS A 330 1.87 17.04 0.01
N ARG A 331 0.64 17.55 0.00
CA ARG A 331 -0.45 17.15 0.89
C ARG A 331 -1.77 17.20 0.13
N ASP A 332 -2.63 16.19 0.31
CA ASP A 332 -3.95 16.10 -0.34
C ASP A 332 -3.93 16.20 -1.88
N GLY A 333 -2.82 15.83 -2.52
CA GLY A 333 -2.63 15.96 -3.97
C GLY A 333 -2.21 17.35 -4.45
N ALA A 334 -1.71 18.22 -3.58
CA ALA A 334 -1.19 19.54 -3.95
C ALA A 334 0.06 19.92 -3.14
N CYS A 335 0.95 20.72 -3.73
CA CYS A 335 2.13 21.26 -3.08
C CYS A 335 1.77 22.44 -2.16
N VAL A 336 1.52 22.14 -0.88
CA VAL A 336 1.28 23.15 0.15
C VAL A 336 2.61 23.69 0.68
N LYS A 337 2.66 24.98 1.06
CA LYS A 337 3.82 25.52 1.80
C LYS A 337 4.07 24.67 3.04
N LYS A 338 5.34 24.39 3.33
CA LYS A 338 5.76 23.86 4.63
C LYS A 338 5.46 24.97 5.66
N THR A 339 4.30 24.89 6.29
CA THR A 339 3.90 25.78 7.39
C THR A 339 4.88 25.59 8.55
N ASP A 340 5.09 26.64 9.35
CA ASP A 340 6.14 26.66 10.37
C ASP A 340 5.95 25.62 11.51
N ASP A 341 4.82 24.91 11.54
CA ASP A 341 4.65 23.66 12.31
C ASP A 341 5.73 22.62 12.00
N TYR A 342 6.15 22.48 10.74
CA TYR A 342 7.26 21.60 10.36
C TYR A 342 8.64 22.27 10.56
N ARG A 343 8.68 23.54 10.97
CA ARG A 343 9.88 24.38 10.96
C ARG A 343 10.16 25.06 12.29
N ARG A 344 9.95 24.36 13.42
CA ARG A 344 10.44 24.86 14.72
C ARG A 344 10.68 23.84 15.84
N THR A 345 11.82 23.13 15.78
CA THR A 345 12.55 22.64 16.97
C THR A 345 13.94 23.26 17.15
N THR A 346 14.28 24.29 16.35
CA THR A 346 15.38 25.21 16.62
C THR A 346 14.95 26.67 16.37
N ASP A 347 15.45 27.59 17.20
CA ASP A 347 15.33 29.08 17.09
C ASP A 347 13.93 29.77 17.23
N GLY A 348 13.53 30.04 18.48
CA GLY A 348 13.57 31.41 19.03
C GLY A 348 12.75 32.59 18.45
N ARG A 349 11.43 32.64 18.73
CA ARG A 349 10.54 33.85 18.65
C ARG A 349 10.22 34.36 17.21
N THR A 350 9.14 35.09 16.90
CA THR A 350 8.26 35.99 17.68
C THR A 350 6.76 35.76 17.45
N ARG A 351 5.92 36.44 18.25
CA ARG A 351 4.46 36.68 18.06
C ARG A 351 4.21 37.43 16.73
N ASP A 352 3.03 37.39 16.09
CA ASP A 352 1.65 37.61 16.59
C ASP A 352 0.60 36.84 15.76
N ASP A 353 -0.33 36.15 16.42
CA ASP A 353 -1.78 36.24 16.15
C ASP A 353 -2.55 35.46 17.24
N VAL A 354 -3.58 36.09 17.82
CA VAL A 354 -4.30 35.57 19.00
C VAL A 354 -5.71 35.14 18.61
N VAL A 355 -5.96 33.82 18.60
CA VAL A 355 -7.32 33.28 18.68
C VAL A 355 -7.70 33.14 20.16
N THR A 356 -8.85 33.70 20.54
CA THR A 356 -9.33 33.76 21.93
C THR A 356 -9.67 32.39 22.50
N SER A 357 -8.89 31.93 23.46
CA SER A 357 -9.19 30.78 24.33
C SER A 357 -9.62 31.25 25.73
N ALA A 358 -10.60 30.56 26.32
CA ALA A 358 -11.12 30.91 27.63
C ALA A 358 -10.17 30.43 28.75
N VAL A 359 -9.64 31.38 29.54
CA VAL A 359 -8.79 31.05 30.69
C VAL A 359 -9.66 30.78 31.91
N TYR A 360 -9.63 29.55 32.41
CA TYR A 360 -10.17 29.19 33.72
C TYR A 360 -9.03 29.12 34.74
N SER A 361 -9.09 29.95 35.78
CA SER A 361 -8.25 29.80 36.97
C SER A 361 -9.00 29.02 38.04
N GLN A 362 -8.34 28.00 38.59
CA GLN A 362 -8.83 27.24 39.74
C GLN A 362 -7.64 26.96 40.67
N GLU A 363 -7.83 27.16 41.97
CA GLU A 363 -6.79 26.84 42.95
C GLU A 363 -6.74 25.32 43.16
N LEU A 364 -5.53 24.75 43.07
CA LEU A 364 -5.29 23.35 43.37
C LEU A 364 -4.35 23.21 44.56
N THR A 365 -4.67 22.28 45.43
CA THR A 365 -3.79 21.80 46.50
C THR A 365 -3.11 20.50 46.07
N CYS A 366 -1.97 20.18 46.67
CA CYS A 366 -1.39 18.82 46.59
C CYS A 366 -2.45 17.77 46.95
N GLY A 367 -2.61 16.74 46.12
CA GLY A 367 -3.67 15.73 46.21
C GLY A 367 -4.98 16.11 45.48
N GLY A 368 -5.07 17.30 44.88
CA GLY A 368 -6.23 17.76 44.13
C GLY A 368 -6.37 17.13 42.73
N TYR A 369 -7.54 17.33 42.13
CA TYR A 369 -7.93 16.79 40.83
C TYR A 369 -8.36 17.91 39.86
N ILE A 370 -7.96 17.82 38.59
CA ILE A 370 -8.33 18.74 37.50
C ILE A 370 -9.21 17.98 36.51
N LYS A 371 -10.42 18.47 36.20
CA LYS A 371 -11.24 17.93 35.11
C LYS A 371 -11.20 18.86 33.91
N ILE A 372 -10.71 18.36 32.79
CA ILE A 372 -10.61 19.09 31.52
C ILE A 372 -11.63 18.47 30.55
N LYS A 373 -12.57 19.26 30.03
CA LYS A 373 -13.50 18.76 29.00
C LYS A 373 -12.78 18.52 27.68
N LYS A 374 -13.10 17.39 27.04
CA LYS A 374 -12.42 16.91 25.83
C LYS A 374 -12.52 17.85 24.61
N GLU A 375 -13.62 18.61 24.50
CA GLU A 375 -13.91 19.51 23.38
C GLU A 375 -13.17 20.86 23.43
N THR A 376 -12.40 21.14 24.49
CA THR A 376 -11.83 22.48 24.72
C THR A 376 -10.31 22.46 24.84
N ASN A 377 -9.63 23.15 23.91
CA ASN A 377 -8.25 23.59 24.10
C ASN A 377 -8.19 24.46 25.35
N SER A 378 -7.64 23.91 26.44
CA SER A 378 -7.80 24.45 27.77
C SER A 378 -6.47 24.90 28.36
N HIS A 379 -6.41 26.16 28.74
CA HIS A 379 -5.23 26.76 29.37
C HIS A 379 -5.51 27.01 30.85
N PHE A 380 -4.78 26.30 31.72
CA PHE A 380 -4.93 26.41 33.17
C PHE A 380 -3.74 27.15 33.77
N VAL A 381 -4.04 28.20 34.53
CA VAL A 381 -3.07 28.95 35.33
C VAL A 381 -3.27 28.57 36.79
N LEU A 382 -2.24 27.98 37.40
CA LEU A 382 -2.26 27.60 38.81
C LEU A 382 -1.87 28.81 39.66
N ASN A 383 -2.67 29.10 40.69
CA ASN A 383 -2.54 30.33 41.46
C ASN A 383 -1.21 30.35 42.26
N GLY A 384 -0.43 31.42 42.13
CA GLY A 384 0.93 31.52 42.68
C GLY A 384 2.06 31.50 41.63
N ASP A 385 1.93 32.33 40.58
CA ASP A 385 2.99 32.83 39.69
C ASP A 385 3.90 31.84 38.92
N LYS A 386 3.75 30.51 39.06
CA LYS A 386 4.86 29.60 38.68
C LYS A 386 4.60 28.51 37.66
N PHE A 387 3.37 28.09 37.38
CA PHE A 387 3.13 27.00 36.41
C PHE A 387 1.89 27.21 35.54
N GLN A 388 2.04 26.89 34.26
CA GLN A 388 0.96 26.76 33.27
C GLN A 388 0.87 25.30 32.84
N ILE A 389 -0.35 24.79 32.70
CA ILE A 389 -0.61 23.48 32.08
C ILE A 389 -1.32 23.71 30.76
N TYR A 390 -0.72 23.20 29.69
CA TYR A 390 -1.32 23.14 28.35
C TYR A 390 -1.75 21.70 28.10
N VAL A 391 -3.01 21.47 27.77
CA VAL A 391 -3.50 20.17 27.32
C VAL A 391 -4.18 20.37 25.98
N TYR A 392 -3.74 19.62 24.98
CA TYR A 392 -4.30 19.64 23.64
C TYR A 392 -4.58 18.22 23.12
N PRO A 393 -5.61 18.04 22.29
CA PRO A 393 -5.83 16.78 21.59
C PRO A 393 -4.68 16.52 20.62
N ASP A 394 -4.28 15.25 20.54
CA ASP A 394 -3.19 14.78 19.69
C ASP A 394 -3.69 13.55 18.91
N THR A 395 -3.15 13.29 17.72
CA THR A 395 -3.57 12.13 16.91
C THR A 395 -2.34 11.49 16.31
N ASN A 396 -2.11 10.21 16.60
CA ASN A 396 -0.94 9.50 16.09
C ASN A 396 -1.10 9.15 14.60
N GLU A 397 -0.07 8.56 14.00
CA GLU A 397 -0.02 8.26 12.56
C GLU A 397 -1.09 7.24 12.12
N ASP A 398 -1.57 6.39 13.03
CA ASP A 398 -2.69 5.45 12.82
C ASP A 398 -4.08 6.08 12.96
N GLY A 399 -4.16 7.39 13.24
CA GLY A 399 -5.43 8.10 13.46
C GLY A 399 -6.03 7.91 14.86
N VAL A 400 -5.28 7.38 15.83
CA VAL A 400 -5.74 7.19 17.21
C VAL A 400 -5.66 8.50 17.97
N PHE A 401 -6.80 8.93 18.52
CA PHE A 401 -6.97 10.23 19.15
C PHE A 401 -6.66 10.21 20.66
N GLY A 402 -5.60 10.91 21.06
CA GLY A 402 -5.12 11.05 22.43
C GLY A 402 -5.11 12.52 22.93
N TYR A 403 -4.43 12.75 24.06
CA TYR A 403 -4.21 14.09 24.61
C TYR A 403 -2.79 14.22 25.14
N ARG A 404 -2.07 15.27 24.73
CA ARG A 404 -0.72 15.58 25.23
C ARG A 404 -0.78 16.74 26.22
N ALA A 405 -0.05 16.63 27.33
CA ALA A 405 -0.07 17.59 28.43
C ALA A 405 1.34 18.12 28.75
N TYR A 406 1.51 19.45 28.75
CA TYR A 406 2.78 20.13 28.99
C TYR A 406 2.70 21.00 30.24
N LEU A 407 3.68 20.87 31.12
CA LEU A 407 3.85 21.71 32.29
C LEU A 407 4.96 22.74 32.04
N ARG A 408 4.62 24.03 32.03
CA ARG A 408 5.56 25.13 31.78
C ARG A 408 5.77 25.96 33.04
N SER A 409 7.03 26.12 33.46
CA SER A 409 7.39 27.02 34.56
C SER A 409 7.41 28.50 34.10
N LEU A 410 6.94 29.41 34.95
CA LEU A 410 6.88 30.86 34.75
C LEU A 410 7.83 31.64 35.68
N ALA A 411 9.10 31.25 35.75
CA ALA A 411 10.11 32.05 36.45
C ALA A 411 10.56 33.24 35.58
N TYR A 412 10.28 34.48 36.02
CA TYR A 412 10.83 35.71 35.44
C TYR A 412 12.07 36.19 36.21
N ASP A 413 13.21 36.29 35.53
CA ASP A 413 14.34 37.12 35.95
C ASP A 413 14.02 38.61 35.64
N GLN A 414 14.44 39.53 36.51
CA GLN A 414 14.37 40.98 36.29
C GLN A 414 15.51 41.52 35.40
N LYS A 415 16.41 40.67 34.91
CA LYS A 415 17.49 41.03 33.99
C LYS A 415 17.38 40.23 32.70
N GLY A 416 17.01 40.92 31.61
CA GLY A 416 16.94 40.30 30.30
C GLY A 416 18.32 40.03 29.73
N ASP A 417 18.80 38.79 29.85
CA ASP A 417 19.87 38.23 29.03
C ASP A 417 19.61 36.73 28.80
N THR A 418 20.13 36.16 27.70
CA THR A 418 19.77 34.81 27.25
C THR A 418 20.99 33.92 27.01
N SER A 419 21.36 33.12 28.02
CA SER A 419 21.87 31.75 27.89
C SER A 419 22.33 31.23 29.27
N GLY A 420 22.06 29.95 29.56
CA GLY A 420 22.54 29.28 30.77
C GLY A 420 21.44 28.61 31.60
N ILE A 421 21.60 27.31 31.85
CA ILE A 421 20.75 26.51 32.73
C ILE A 421 21.15 26.78 34.18
N MET A 422 20.25 27.31 35.03
CA MET A 422 20.32 27.10 36.49
C MET A 422 19.08 27.58 37.28
N GLY A 423 18.71 26.79 38.30
CA GLY A 423 18.25 27.25 39.63
C GLY A 423 16.90 27.97 39.76
N VAL A 424 15.85 27.27 40.20
CA VAL A 424 14.61 27.89 40.70
C VAL A 424 14.67 28.09 42.21
N HIS A 425 14.38 29.30 42.69
CA HIS A 425 14.05 29.56 44.10
C HIS A 425 12.64 30.13 44.25
N GLY A 426 11.94 29.73 45.32
CA GLY A 426 10.86 30.52 45.91
C GLY A 426 9.92 29.69 46.77
N LYS A 427 9.09 30.39 47.53
CA LYS A 427 8.38 29.87 48.71
C LYS A 427 7.30 28.83 48.40
N PHE A 428 7.71 27.57 48.33
CA PHE A 428 7.00 26.49 49.00
C PHE A 428 7.49 26.42 50.47
N ASN A 429 6.82 25.65 51.33
CA ASN A 429 7.26 25.51 52.73
C ASN A 429 8.53 24.65 52.86
N ASP A 430 8.85 23.84 51.84
CA ASP A 430 10.19 23.30 51.58
C ASP A 430 10.61 23.61 50.13
N PRO A 431 11.88 23.97 49.87
CA PRO A 431 12.37 24.23 48.51
C PRO A 431 12.54 22.96 47.65
N GLU A 432 12.27 21.78 48.20
CA GLU A 432 12.48 20.46 47.57
C GLU A 432 11.18 19.80 47.08
N ASP A 433 10.01 20.42 47.30
CA ASP A 433 8.70 19.90 46.90
C ASP A 433 8.58 19.82 45.36
N LYS A 434 8.62 18.61 44.77
CA LYS A 434 8.37 18.37 43.34
C LYS A 434 6.90 18.03 43.06
N ILE A 435 6.36 18.45 41.91
CA ILE A 435 4.98 18.16 41.49
C ILE A 435 4.98 17.07 40.41
N LYS A 436 4.20 15.99 40.61
CA LYS A 436 3.88 14.96 39.59
C LYS A 436 2.40 15.05 39.26
N VAL A 437 2.05 15.24 37.98
CA VAL A 437 0.67 15.19 37.49
C VAL A 437 0.48 13.86 36.77
N ILE A 438 -0.56 13.10 37.12
CA ILE A 438 -0.91 11.84 36.46
C ILE A 438 -2.34 11.91 35.94
N VAL A 439 -2.60 11.26 34.80
CA VAL A 439 -3.99 10.99 34.38
C VAL A 439 -4.57 10.01 35.39
N SER A 440 -5.66 10.40 36.04
CA SER A 440 -6.32 9.60 37.09
C SER A 440 -7.64 9.00 36.62
N LYS A 441 -8.28 9.60 35.60
CA LYS A 441 -9.46 9.04 34.93
C LYS A 441 -9.60 9.63 33.54
N ILE A 442 -9.87 8.81 32.54
CA ILE A 442 -10.36 9.25 31.23
C ILE A 442 -11.85 8.89 31.16
N THR A 443 -12.67 9.81 30.66
CA THR A 443 -14.10 9.58 30.35
C THR A 443 -14.41 10.12 28.96
N GLU A 444 -15.63 9.93 28.47
CA GLU A 444 -16.11 10.53 27.22
C GLU A 444 -16.10 12.05 27.30
N ASP A 445 -16.59 12.64 28.41
CA ASP A 445 -16.72 14.09 28.56
C ASP A 445 -15.44 14.81 28.99
N PHE A 446 -14.60 14.16 29.83
CA PHE A 446 -13.44 14.81 30.45
C PHE A 446 -12.26 13.87 30.71
N VAL A 447 -11.06 14.46 30.76
CA VAL A 447 -9.85 13.87 31.33
C VAL A 447 -9.63 14.45 32.73
N GLU A 448 -9.48 13.59 33.73
CA GLU A 448 -9.23 13.95 35.13
C GLU A 448 -7.77 13.69 35.51
N PHE A 449 -7.04 14.73 35.87
CA PHE A 449 -5.64 14.66 36.28
C PHE A 449 -5.53 14.80 37.80
N LYS A 450 -4.76 13.93 38.46
CA LYS A 450 -4.43 14.05 39.88
C LYS A 450 -3.06 14.71 40.04
N VAL A 451 -3.01 15.75 40.86
CA VAL A 451 -1.77 16.48 41.19
C VAL A 451 -1.20 15.93 42.50
N MET A 452 0.00 15.37 42.44
CA MET A 452 0.73 14.82 43.59
C MET A 452 1.97 15.67 43.87
N CYS A 453 2.35 15.77 45.14
CA CYS A 453 3.55 16.47 45.58
C CYS A 453 4.47 15.47 46.28
N LEU A 454 5.75 15.47 45.91
CA LEU A 454 6.77 14.51 46.36
C LEU A 454 7.82 15.24 47.21
N LYS A 455 8.29 14.59 48.28
CA LYS A 455 9.36 15.05 49.17
C LYS A 455 10.49 14.02 49.27
N GLY A 456 11.74 14.46 49.23
CA GLY A 456 12.92 13.65 49.63
C GLY A 456 14.10 13.67 48.65
N ASP A 457 15.29 13.32 49.18
CA ASP A 457 16.61 13.46 48.54
C ASP A 457 16.88 12.56 47.30
N ASN A 458 16.11 11.49 47.10
CA ASN A 458 16.33 10.55 45.99
C ASN A 458 15.53 10.97 44.74
N ALA A 459 15.94 12.06 44.08
CA ALA A 459 15.19 12.58 42.93
C ALA A 459 16.08 13.19 41.83
N GLY A 460 16.65 12.33 40.99
CA GLY A 460 16.91 12.67 39.58
C GLY A 460 15.61 12.98 38.83
N TYR A 461 15.69 13.20 37.51
CA TYR A 461 14.50 13.12 36.66
C TYR A 461 14.30 11.66 36.29
N GLU A 462 13.34 11.01 36.94
CA GLU A 462 12.97 9.63 36.65
C GLU A 462 11.48 9.57 36.33
N ILE A 463 11.18 9.32 35.06
CA ILE A 463 9.85 8.89 34.63
C ILE A 463 9.90 7.36 34.73
N LEU A 464 9.47 6.82 35.87
CA LEU A 464 9.17 5.38 35.96
C LEU A 464 7.71 5.17 35.54
N PRO A 465 7.47 4.45 34.43
CA PRO A 465 6.19 3.82 34.15
C PRO A 465 6.07 2.51 34.95
N ASP A 466 4.86 2.16 35.34
CA ASP A 466 4.48 0.76 35.57
C ASP A 466 3.31 0.45 34.62
N GLU A 467 3.36 -0.73 34.02
CA GLU A 467 2.35 -1.42 33.20
C GLU A 467 1.95 -0.80 31.84
N ILE A 468 2.80 -1.11 30.84
CA ILE A 468 2.47 -1.56 29.47
C ILE A 468 1.44 -0.71 28.69
N VAL A 469 1.94 0.31 27.98
CA VAL A 469 2.05 0.35 26.51
C VAL A 469 3.25 1.26 26.20
N GLU A 470 4.29 0.78 25.51
CA GLU A 470 5.36 1.67 25.00
C GLU A 470 4.90 2.27 23.66
N ASP A 471 4.60 3.58 23.67
CA ASP A 471 4.52 4.39 22.46
C ASP A 471 5.85 5.16 22.28
N PHE A 472 6.24 5.39 21.03
CA PHE A 472 7.63 5.64 20.62
C PHE A 472 8.06 7.11 20.74
N ASP A 473 9.05 7.42 21.57
CA ASP A 473 9.67 8.78 21.70
C ASP A 473 11.21 8.74 21.64
N GLY A 474 11.80 7.59 21.29
CA GLY A 474 13.26 7.36 21.21
C GLY A 474 13.76 7.25 19.77
N VAL A 475 14.44 8.28 19.26
CA VAL A 475 15.11 8.22 17.96
C VAL A 475 16.24 7.17 18.03
N LEU A 476 16.13 6.11 17.22
CA LEU A 476 17.22 5.15 17.03
C LEU A 476 18.39 5.86 16.33
N GLU A 477 19.61 5.67 16.81
CA GLU A 477 20.83 6.14 16.14
C GLU A 477 21.18 5.20 14.98
N PRO A 478 21.86 5.69 13.91
CA PRO A 478 22.31 4.85 12.80
C PRO A 478 23.13 3.63 13.28
N GLY A 479 22.74 2.44 12.83
CA GLY A 479 23.32 1.16 13.26
C GLY A 479 22.64 0.51 14.48
N GLN A 480 21.61 1.13 15.06
CA GLN A 480 20.76 0.50 16.08
C GLN A 480 19.56 -0.24 15.45
N CYS A 481 19.12 -1.29 16.14
CA CYS A 481 17.91 -2.05 15.85
C CYS A 481 17.20 -2.36 17.18
N LYS A 482 15.87 -2.28 17.22
CA LYS A 482 15.03 -2.72 18.35
C LYS A 482 13.93 -3.64 17.82
N ASP A 483 13.98 -4.87 18.31
CA ASP A 483 12.92 -5.86 18.23
C ASP A 483 11.98 -5.64 19.43
N MET A 484 10.67 -5.54 19.19
CA MET A 484 9.72 -5.09 20.23
C MET A 484 9.23 -6.19 21.18
N ASP A 485 9.13 -7.44 20.73
CA ASP A 485 8.85 -8.58 21.62
C ASP A 485 10.00 -9.61 21.67
N GLY A 486 11.03 -9.42 20.84
CA GLY A 486 12.17 -10.32 20.72
C GLY A 486 11.81 -11.52 19.86
N ASN A 487 12.40 -12.66 20.17
CA ASN A 487 12.03 -13.93 19.53
C ASN A 487 10.73 -14.52 20.10
N SER A 488 9.64 -13.74 20.13
CA SER A 488 8.35 -14.09 20.75
C SER A 488 7.28 -14.53 19.74
N ARG A 489 7.30 -15.83 19.43
CA ARG A 489 6.32 -16.52 18.56
C ARG A 489 4.83 -16.38 18.90
N THR A 490 4.50 -15.93 20.12
CA THR A 490 3.13 -15.84 20.65
C THR A 490 2.59 -14.41 20.72
N THR A 491 3.39 -13.45 20.30
CA THR A 491 3.04 -12.02 20.20
C THR A 491 3.30 -11.59 18.76
N LYS A 492 2.77 -10.44 18.34
CA LYS A 492 3.14 -9.83 17.06
C LYS A 492 3.95 -8.58 17.37
N ALA A 493 5.18 -8.51 16.89
CA ALA A 493 6.02 -7.34 16.96
C ALA A 493 6.35 -6.77 15.59
N TRP A 494 7.07 -5.65 15.69
CA TRP A 494 7.84 -5.06 14.61
C TRP A 494 9.28 -4.90 15.08
N SER A 495 10.22 -5.34 14.24
CA SER A 495 11.63 -4.98 14.36
C SER A 495 11.91 -3.71 13.56
N HIS A 496 12.36 -2.68 14.26
CA HIS A 496 12.76 -1.39 13.67
C HIS A 496 14.29 -1.27 13.66
N GLY A 497 14.87 -0.85 12.53
CA GLY A 497 16.32 -0.63 12.44
C GLY A 497 16.72 0.32 11.32
N PHE A 498 17.95 0.81 11.38
CA PHE A 498 18.52 1.62 10.30
C PHE A 498 19.20 0.77 9.24
N ASN A 499 18.82 0.97 7.99
CA ASN A 499 19.41 0.26 6.86
C ASN A 499 20.59 1.04 6.28
N ILE A 500 21.80 0.47 6.41
CA ILE A 500 23.05 1.03 5.84
C ILE A 500 23.04 1.14 4.31
N TRP A 501 22.15 0.41 3.62
CA TRP A 501 22.05 0.39 2.17
C TRP A 501 21.31 1.62 1.59
N ASN A 502 20.57 2.39 2.40
CA ASN A 502 19.80 3.55 1.91
C ASN A 502 19.63 4.71 2.91
N ASP A 503 20.33 4.72 4.06
CA ASP A 503 20.17 5.67 5.19
C ASP A 503 18.72 5.77 5.72
N GLY A 504 17.87 4.80 5.37
CA GLY A 504 16.45 4.76 5.72
C GLY A 504 16.18 3.94 6.98
N GLN A 505 15.21 4.39 7.78
CA GLN A 505 14.62 3.59 8.83
C GLN A 505 13.71 2.52 8.18
N LEU A 506 13.95 1.25 8.49
CA LEU A 506 13.08 0.14 8.12
C LEU A 506 12.28 -0.35 9.33
N SER A 507 11.08 -0.86 9.05
CA SER A 507 10.21 -1.53 10.02
C SER A 507 9.67 -2.79 9.35
N TRP A 508 10.04 -3.97 9.86
CA TRP A 508 9.50 -5.26 9.41
C TRP A 508 8.70 -5.84 10.57
N GLY A 509 7.64 -6.59 10.28
CA GLY A 509 6.78 -7.20 11.29
C GLY A 509 6.51 -8.66 10.97
N ASP A 510 6.13 -9.41 11.99
CA ASP A 510 5.98 -10.86 11.86
C ASP A 510 4.84 -11.23 10.91
N TYR A 511 5.02 -12.32 10.17
CA TYR A 511 4.04 -12.75 9.17
C TYR A 511 3.91 -14.26 9.06
N CYS A 512 2.83 -14.73 8.42
CA CYS A 512 2.57 -16.15 8.22
C CYS A 512 2.83 -16.58 6.77
N THR A 513 3.13 -17.87 6.58
CA THR A 513 3.17 -18.51 5.26
C THR A 513 2.58 -19.93 5.31
N GLU A 514 1.98 -20.39 4.21
CA GLU A 514 1.42 -21.75 4.09
C GLU A 514 2.50 -22.85 4.00
N THR A 515 3.65 -22.50 3.44
CA THR A 515 4.84 -23.35 3.36
C THR A 515 6.06 -22.59 3.89
N GLU A 516 7.12 -23.32 4.26
CA GLU A 516 8.37 -22.77 4.80
C GLU A 516 8.92 -21.58 3.97
N TRP A 517 8.81 -21.68 2.64
CA TRP A 517 9.27 -20.67 1.66
C TRP A 517 8.11 -20.05 0.85
N GLY A 518 6.91 -20.01 1.43
CA GLY A 518 5.71 -19.48 0.78
C GLY A 518 5.64 -17.95 0.77
N SER A 519 4.75 -17.40 -0.05
CA SER A 519 4.42 -15.97 0.00
C SER A 519 3.72 -15.61 1.31
N GLN A 520 3.86 -14.35 1.75
CA GLN A 520 3.20 -13.81 2.93
C GLN A 520 1.67 -13.95 2.87
N THR A 521 1.08 -14.35 4.00
CA THR A 521 -0.37 -14.53 4.19
C THR A 521 -0.81 -14.08 5.59
N ASP A 522 -2.10 -13.77 5.75
CA ASP A 522 -2.70 -13.46 7.06
C ASP A 522 -2.84 -14.72 7.95
N THR A 523 -2.79 -15.91 7.36
CA THR A 523 -2.83 -17.21 8.03
C THR A 523 -1.97 -18.22 7.30
N GLY A 524 -1.34 -19.15 8.01
CA GLY A 524 -0.53 -20.20 7.38
C GLY A 524 -0.15 -21.33 8.33
N ALA A 525 0.79 -22.19 7.92
CA ALA A 525 1.36 -23.23 8.77
C ALA A 525 2.67 -22.80 9.45
N PHE A 526 3.29 -21.73 8.97
CA PHE A 526 4.58 -21.23 9.44
C PHE A 526 4.49 -19.74 9.83
N GLN A 527 5.30 -19.33 10.81
CA GLN A 527 5.58 -17.95 11.19
C GLN A 527 7.00 -17.58 10.75
N HIS A 528 7.15 -16.35 10.25
CA HIS A 528 8.42 -15.69 10.02
C HIS A 528 8.52 -14.53 11.01
N GLU A 529 9.46 -14.66 11.94
CA GLU A 529 9.69 -13.75 13.06
C GLU A 529 10.73 -12.69 12.64
N SER A 530 10.40 -11.41 12.83
CA SER A 530 11.24 -10.27 12.44
C SER A 530 12.21 -9.89 13.57
N ILE A 531 13.50 -10.18 13.38
CA ILE A 531 14.51 -10.13 14.43
C ILE A 531 15.64 -9.14 14.12
N CYS A 532 16.22 -8.57 15.18
CA CYS A 532 17.45 -7.79 15.12
C CYS A 532 18.68 -8.68 15.32
N LEU A 533 19.53 -8.82 14.29
CA LEU A 533 20.80 -9.57 14.36
C LEU A 533 22.00 -8.62 14.40
N GLU A 534 22.92 -8.85 15.35
CA GLU A 534 24.24 -8.20 15.35
C GLU A 534 25.16 -8.91 14.35
N THR A 535 25.67 -8.18 13.36
CA THR A 535 26.59 -8.71 12.36
C THR A 535 28.01 -8.85 12.90
N SER A 536 28.84 -9.66 12.24
CA SER A 536 30.26 -9.80 12.59
C SER A 536 31.08 -8.51 12.47
N GLU A 537 30.51 -7.46 11.87
CA GLU A 537 31.14 -6.14 11.70
C GLU A 537 30.67 -5.12 12.76
N GLY A 538 29.77 -5.51 13.67
CA GLY A 538 29.35 -4.70 14.82
C GLY A 538 28.24 -3.69 14.54
N TYR A 539 27.39 -3.95 13.54
CA TYR A 539 26.14 -3.23 13.32
C TYR A 539 24.95 -4.20 13.39
N TYR A 540 23.75 -3.66 13.60
CA TYR A 540 22.53 -4.46 13.65
C TYR A 540 21.77 -4.42 12.33
N GLU A 541 21.23 -5.56 11.90
CA GLU A 541 20.36 -5.69 10.74
C GLU A 541 19.01 -6.30 11.13
N VAL A 542 17.93 -5.85 10.50
CA VAL A 542 16.62 -6.51 10.59
C VAL A 542 16.61 -7.66 9.58
N ARG A 543 16.32 -8.88 10.03
CA ARG A 543 16.10 -10.06 9.19
C ARG A 543 14.90 -10.85 9.67
N TYR A 544 14.38 -11.75 8.84
CA TYR A 544 13.50 -12.80 9.33
C TYR A 544 14.32 -13.97 9.86
N ALA A 545 13.90 -14.53 10.98
CA ALA A 545 14.43 -15.79 11.52
C ALA A 545 14.07 -16.97 10.60
N ASP A 546 14.71 -18.13 10.81
CA ASP A 546 14.34 -19.36 10.10
C ASP A 546 12.84 -19.68 10.31
N PRO A 547 12.09 -20.06 9.26
CA PRO A 547 10.63 -20.18 9.34
C PRO A 547 10.19 -21.26 10.33
N VAL A 548 9.34 -20.87 11.29
CA VAL A 548 8.89 -21.78 12.37
C VAL A 548 7.53 -22.35 12.05
N LYS A 549 7.42 -23.68 11.99
CA LYS A 549 6.12 -24.34 11.86
C LYS A 549 5.33 -24.29 13.17
N CYS A 550 4.23 -23.55 13.19
CA CYS A 550 3.35 -23.43 14.35
C CYS A 550 2.49 -24.68 14.56
N ALA A 551 2.23 -25.10 15.81
CA ALA A 551 1.53 -26.36 16.06
C ALA A 551 0.05 -26.36 15.60
N ASN A 552 -0.64 -25.22 15.71
CA ASN A 552 -2.04 -25.07 15.30
C ASN A 552 -2.22 -24.02 14.18
N GLY A 553 -1.16 -23.79 13.40
CA GLY A 553 -1.10 -22.74 12.38
C GLY A 553 -0.67 -21.38 12.93
N CYS A 554 -0.42 -20.45 12.02
CA CYS A 554 -0.07 -19.05 12.26
C CYS A 554 -1.27 -18.17 11.88
N SER A 555 -1.50 -17.06 12.60
CA SER A 555 -2.40 -16.00 12.18
C SER A 555 -1.82 -14.62 12.51
N ASN A 556 -1.82 -13.72 11.52
CA ASN A 556 -1.34 -12.34 11.60
C ASN A 556 0.08 -12.21 12.19
N GLY A 557 0.98 -13.12 11.83
CA GLY A 557 2.35 -13.17 12.36
C GLY A 557 2.54 -13.89 13.69
N VAL A 558 1.51 -14.56 14.23
CA VAL A 558 1.56 -15.21 15.55
C VAL A 558 1.26 -16.70 15.46
N CYS A 559 2.06 -17.55 16.10
CA CYS A 559 1.78 -18.98 16.22
C CYS A 559 0.60 -19.27 17.17
N LEU A 560 -0.41 -19.98 16.67
CA LEU A 560 -1.60 -20.35 17.43
C LEU A 560 -1.31 -21.54 18.35
N GLY A 561 -1.48 -21.32 19.66
CA GLY A 561 -1.49 -22.37 20.68
C GLY A 561 -0.11 -22.89 21.12
N ASP A 562 0.98 -22.25 20.71
CA ASP A 562 2.36 -22.60 21.11
C ASP A 562 2.80 -21.98 22.47
N GLY A 563 1.85 -21.44 23.26
CA GLY A 563 2.12 -20.83 24.57
C GLY A 563 1.77 -21.73 25.77
N GLU A 564 2.68 -21.84 26.73
CA GLU A 564 2.46 -22.39 28.09
C GLU A 564 1.41 -21.63 28.93
N TYR A 565 0.83 -20.55 28.37
CA TYR A 565 -0.07 -19.60 29.03
C TYR A 565 -1.38 -20.20 29.57
N GLN A 566 -1.72 -21.44 29.21
CA GLN A 566 -2.92 -22.16 29.70
C GLN A 566 -2.72 -22.89 31.04
N GLU A 567 -1.49 -23.11 31.51
CA GLU A 567 -1.26 -23.74 32.84
C GLU A 567 -1.06 -22.70 33.95
N LYS A 568 -0.36 -21.59 33.71
CA LYS A 568 -0.15 -20.55 34.73
C LYS A 568 -1.44 -19.93 35.30
N ILE A 569 -2.44 -19.72 34.44
CA ILE A 569 -3.76 -19.16 34.85
C ILE A 569 -4.52 -20.07 35.83
N LYS A 570 -4.16 -21.36 35.94
CA LYS A 570 -4.80 -22.29 36.90
C LYS A 570 -4.13 -22.31 38.28
N GLU A 571 -2.87 -21.90 38.39
CA GLU A 571 -2.16 -21.86 39.68
C GLU A 571 -2.22 -20.46 40.32
N GLU A 572 -2.13 -19.37 39.54
CA GLU A 572 -2.16 -17.99 40.09
C GLU A 572 -3.54 -17.50 40.59
N PHE A 573 -4.63 -18.25 40.35
CA PHE A 573 -5.96 -17.93 40.90
C PHE A 573 -6.37 -18.79 42.12
N ALA A 574 -5.47 -19.64 42.64
CA ALA A 574 -5.77 -20.58 43.71
C ALA A 574 -5.28 -20.15 45.12
N GLU A 575 -4.30 -19.25 45.21
CA GLU A 575 -3.62 -18.91 46.47
C GLU A 575 -3.52 -17.39 46.72
N ASP A 576 -4.61 -16.75 47.18
CA ASP A 576 -4.50 -15.59 48.11
C ASP A 576 -5.81 -15.22 48.83
N VAL A 577 -6.33 -16.13 49.67
CA VAL A 577 -7.25 -15.76 50.77
C VAL A 577 -6.87 -16.52 52.05
N TRP A 578 -5.83 -16.06 52.75
CA TRP A 578 -5.58 -16.45 54.14
C TRP A 578 -5.64 -15.21 55.06
N PHE A 579 -6.73 -15.10 55.80
CA PHE A 579 -6.82 -14.17 56.94
C PHE A 579 -6.01 -14.73 58.13
N ASN A 580 -5.33 -13.83 58.86
CA ASN A 580 -4.57 -14.17 60.06
C ASN A 580 -5.42 -14.92 61.11
N GLU A 581 -5.02 -16.14 61.46
CA GLU A 581 -5.39 -16.77 62.74
C GLU A 581 -4.56 -16.16 63.87
N GLN A 582 -5.20 -15.40 64.77
CA GLN A 582 -4.78 -15.34 66.18
C GLN A 582 -5.99 -15.30 67.12
N TYR A 583 -5.91 -16.14 68.16
CA TYR A 583 -6.75 -16.17 69.37
C TYR A 583 -8.21 -16.69 69.27
N ILE A 584 -8.36 -17.97 69.61
CA ILE A 584 -9.53 -18.51 70.33
C ILE A 584 -9.01 -19.39 71.48
N PRO A 585 -9.57 -19.24 72.70
CA PRO A 585 -9.81 -20.40 73.54
C PRO A 585 -11.28 -20.54 73.97
N GLU A 586 -11.76 -21.80 73.85
CA GLU A 586 -12.75 -22.49 74.69
C GLU A 586 -14.26 -22.13 74.66
N GLU A 587 -15.04 -23.21 74.43
CA GLU A 587 -16.33 -23.55 75.07
C GLU A 587 -17.58 -22.65 74.91
N ARG A 588 -18.50 -23.05 74.01
CA ARG A 588 -19.73 -23.83 74.34
C ARG A 588 -20.65 -23.99 73.11
N GLY A 589 -21.36 -25.12 73.05
CA GLY A 589 -22.27 -25.43 71.94
C GLY A 589 -23.75 -25.13 72.23
N MET A 590 -24.51 -24.93 71.15
CA MET A 590 -25.95 -25.16 71.00
C MET A 590 -26.24 -25.05 69.50
N GLU A 591 -26.60 -26.14 68.83
CA GLU A 591 -27.98 -26.55 68.53
C GLU A 591 -28.51 -26.09 67.16
N ARG A 592 -29.28 -27.00 66.56
CA ARG A 592 -29.89 -26.96 65.23
C ARG A 592 -30.80 -25.73 65.04
N GLY A 593 -30.73 -25.11 63.85
CA GLY A 593 -31.72 -24.13 63.41
C GLY A 593 -31.77 -24.03 61.88
N GLU A 594 -32.82 -24.58 61.27
CA GLU A 594 -33.20 -24.27 59.90
C GLU A 594 -33.86 -22.89 59.86
N ASP A 595 -33.47 -21.98 58.95
CA ASP A 595 -34.45 -21.04 58.40
C ASP A 595 -34.06 -20.49 57.02
N ARG A 596 -35.05 -19.86 56.38
CA ARG A 596 -35.20 -19.70 54.94
C ARG A 596 -34.71 -18.35 54.42
N GLY A 597 -34.21 -18.40 53.18
CA GLY A 597 -34.55 -17.49 52.08
C GLY A 597 -34.66 -15.99 52.34
N ARG A 598 -33.71 -15.24 51.77
CA ARG A 598 -33.96 -13.85 51.35
C ARG A 598 -33.35 -13.63 49.96
N PHE A 599 -34.21 -13.40 48.98
CA PHE A 599 -33.80 -12.89 47.67
C PHE A 599 -33.11 -11.53 47.84
N ILE A 600 -32.03 -11.31 47.10
CA ILE A 600 -31.48 -9.97 46.87
C ILE A 600 -31.81 -9.61 45.42
N GLU A 601 -32.57 -8.53 45.26
CA GLU A 601 -32.96 -8.02 43.94
C GLU A 601 -31.75 -7.36 43.25
N ARG A 602 -31.63 -7.60 41.94
CA ARG A 602 -30.60 -7.01 41.09
C ARG A 602 -30.95 -5.53 40.84
N PRO A 603 -30.06 -4.55 41.07
CA PRO A 603 -30.36 -3.15 40.78
C PRO A 603 -30.43 -2.88 39.27
N GLU A 604 -31.57 -2.43 38.78
CA GLU A 604 -31.75 -1.90 37.43
C GLU A 604 -31.22 -0.46 37.37
N PHE A 605 -29.95 -0.24 36.97
CA PHE A 605 -29.36 1.10 36.96
C PHE A 605 -28.39 1.42 35.80
N PHE A 606 -28.52 0.76 34.64
CA PHE A 606 -27.76 1.13 33.44
C PHE A 606 -28.56 0.90 32.14
N GLU A 607 -29.42 1.86 31.77
CA GLU A 607 -30.06 1.91 30.44
C GLU A 607 -29.98 3.29 29.74
N ASN A 608 -29.39 4.32 30.36
CA ASN A 608 -29.42 5.68 29.82
C ASN A 608 -28.03 6.34 29.78
N LEU A 609 -27.17 5.89 28.86
CA LEU A 609 -26.01 6.64 28.38
C LEU A 609 -26.11 6.84 26.86
N PRO A 610 -25.85 8.05 26.33
CA PRO A 610 -25.97 8.32 24.90
C PRO A 610 -24.78 7.73 24.14
N ARG A 611 -24.98 6.58 23.48
CA ARG A 611 -23.98 6.02 22.57
C ARG A 611 -23.66 7.02 21.46
N THR A 612 -22.44 7.54 21.42
CA THR A 612 -21.94 8.29 20.27
C THR A 612 -21.79 7.32 19.09
N GLN A 613 -22.42 7.66 17.98
CA GLN A 613 -22.71 6.73 16.90
C GLN A 613 -21.50 6.60 15.98
N TYR A 614 -20.70 5.54 16.14
CA TYR A 614 -19.68 5.15 15.16
C TYR A 614 -20.34 4.95 13.80
N LYS A 615 -19.89 5.68 12.77
CA LYS A 615 -20.39 5.57 11.40
C LYS A 615 -19.68 4.41 10.71
N CYS A 616 -20.36 3.28 10.65
CA CYS A 616 -19.93 2.12 9.86
C CYS A 616 -20.39 2.30 8.40
N ASP A 617 -19.46 2.38 7.45
CA ASP A 617 -19.73 2.42 6.00
C ASP A 617 -19.95 1.01 5.41
N GLY A 618 -20.67 0.19 6.18
CA GLY A 618 -20.87 -1.25 5.97
C GLY A 618 -21.89 -1.80 6.96
N CYS A 619 -21.85 -3.10 7.25
CA CYS A 619 -22.81 -3.75 8.14
C CYS A 619 -22.22 -4.02 9.51
N PHE A 620 -22.82 -3.43 10.54
CA PHE A 620 -22.35 -3.56 11.92
C PHE A 620 -22.89 -4.84 12.58
N VAL A 621 -22.01 -5.79 12.89
CA VAL A 621 -22.33 -7.09 13.50
C VAL A 621 -21.24 -7.49 14.50
N ASP A 622 -21.64 -7.99 15.67
CA ASP A 622 -20.75 -8.44 16.75
C ASP A 622 -19.65 -7.40 17.08
N ASP A 623 -20.09 -6.15 17.28
CA ASP A 623 -19.28 -4.95 17.52
C ASP A 623 -18.18 -4.66 16.47
N ARG A 624 -18.32 -5.21 15.26
CA ARG A 624 -17.42 -5.00 14.12
C ARG A 624 -18.17 -4.46 12.90
N CYS A 625 -17.52 -3.58 12.15
CA CYS A 625 -18.02 -3.09 10.86
C CYS A 625 -17.54 -4.01 9.73
N LEU A 626 -18.45 -4.71 9.06
CA LEU A 626 -18.14 -5.59 7.93
C LEU A 626 -18.32 -4.85 6.60
N PRO A 627 -17.43 -4.99 5.61
CA PRO A 627 -17.53 -4.26 4.35
C PRO A 627 -18.75 -4.67 3.52
N LEU A 628 -19.22 -3.76 2.66
CA LEU A 628 -20.28 -4.03 1.68
C LEU A 628 -19.96 -5.28 0.84
N GLY A 629 -20.99 -6.08 0.53
CA GLY A 629 -20.84 -7.35 -0.17
C GLY A 629 -20.41 -8.54 0.71
N THR A 630 -19.99 -8.34 1.97
CA THR A 630 -19.64 -9.45 2.89
C THR A 630 -20.78 -10.45 3.02
N ARG A 631 -20.53 -11.72 2.73
CA ARG A 631 -21.52 -12.81 2.77
C ARG A 631 -21.39 -13.61 4.08
N LYS A 632 -22.52 -13.89 4.76
CA LYS A 632 -22.57 -14.80 5.91
C LYS A 632 -23.83 -15.69 5.87
N VAL A 633 -23.91 -16.66 6.77
CA VAL A 633 -25.12 -17.46 6.99
C VAL A 633 -25.76 -17.05 8.31
N ASP A 634 -26.97 -16.50 8.23
CA ASP A 634 -27.73 -15.96 9.37
C ASP A 634 -29.03 -16.75 9.53
N ASP A 635 -29.20 -17.45 10.66
CA ASP A 635 -30.28 -18.41 10.88
C ASP A 635 -30.50 -19.40 9.72
N ARG A 636 -29.40 -19.96 9.20
CA ARG A 636 -29.37 -20.89 8.04
C ARG A 636 -29.82 -20.27 6.70
N ARG A 637 -29.96 -18.95 6.62
CA ARG A 637 -30.21 -18.22 5.37
C ARG A 637 -28.90 -17.57 4.90
N PRO A 638 -28.52 -17.71 3.62
CA PRO A 638 -27.43 -16.91 3.08
C PRO A 638 -27.87 -15.44 3.05
N VAL A 639 -27.06 -14.57 3.66
CA VAL A 639 -27.25 -13.12 3.67
C VAL A 639 -25.96 -12.44 3.22
N TYR A 640 -26.07 -11.20 2.71
CA TYR A 640 -24.94 -10.37 2.32
C TYR A 640 -25.09 -8.96 2.89
N CYS A 641 -23.98 -8.24 3.03
CA CYS A 641 -24.01 -6.85 3.45
C CYS A 641 -24.46 -5.95 2.29
N GLY A 642 -25.68 -5.42 2.35
CA GLY A 642 -26.26 -4.53 1.35
C GLY A 642 -25.77 -3.08 1.47
N MET A 643 -25.95 -2.30 0.40
CA MET A 643 -25.48 -0.91 0.29
C MET A 643 -26.08 0.05 1.34
N GLU A 644 -27.17 -0.34 2.01
CA GLU A 644 -27.77 0.41 3.12
C GLU A 644 -27.13 0.13 4.49
N GLY A 645 -26.06 -0.68 4.56
CA GLY A 645 -25.42 -1.09 5.82
C GLY A 645 -26.20 -2.16 6.59
N ASN A 646 -27.16 -2.82 5.95
CA ASN A 646 -27.98 -3.90 6.52
C ASN A 646 -27.66 -5.25 5.88
N PHE A 647 -27.94 -6.35 6.60
CA PHE A 647 -27.81 -7.70 6.05
C PHE A 647 -29.07 -8.12 5.30
N ASP A 648 -28.95 -8.20 3.98
CA ASP A 648 -30.03 -8.60 3.07
C ASP A 648 -29.95 -10.10 2.71
N VAL A 649 -31.11 -10.73 2.49
CA VAL A 649 -31.16 -12.16 2.14
C VAL A 649 -30.78 -12.37 0.69
N GLN A 650 -29.85 -13.30 0.45
CA GLN A 650 -29.46 -13.66 -0.91
C GLN A 650 -30.62 -14.31 -1.67
N LYS A 651 -30.86 -13.78 -2.87
CA LYS A 651 -31.85 -14.18 -3.85
C LYS A 651 -31.43 -15.50 -4.53
N LYS A 652 -32.43 -16.29 -4.92
CA LYS A 652 -32.25 -17.56 -5.65
C LYS A 652 -32.11 -17.30 -7.15
N GLU A 653 -31.71 -18.34 -7.86
CA GLU A 653 -31.63 -18.35 -9.32
C GLU A 653 -32.98 -17.96 -9.96
N GLY A 654 -32.95 -17.09 -10.98
CA GLY A 654 -34.13 -16.54 -11.67
C GLY A 654 -34.85 -15.39 -10.94
N ASN A 655 -34.36 -14.95 -9.77
CA ASN A 655 -34.86 -13.71 -9.15
C ASN A 655 -34.13 -12.49 -9.70
N VAL A 656 -34.84 -11.35 -9.76
CA VAL A 656 -34.28 -10.05 -10.18
C VAL A 656 -33.24 -9.55 -9.18
N CYS A 657 -32.09 -9.08 -9.68
CA CYS A 657 -30.96 -8.55 -8.91
C CYS A 657 -30.36 -7.29 -9.55
N ASP A 658 -29.73 -6.44 -8.74
CA ASP A 658 -29.01 -5.25 -9.21
C ASP A 658 -27.48 -5.46 -9.18
N ASN A 659 -26.97 -6.35 -8.31
CA ASN A 659 -25.55 -6.70 -8.20
C ASN A 659 -25.30 -8.19 -7.86
N ASN A 660 -24.04 -8.63 -8.01
CA ASN A 660 -23.62 -10.03 -7.81
C ASN A 660 -23.80 -10.55 -6.37
N PHE A 661 -23.66 -9.69 -5.35
CA PHE A 661 -23.76 -10.08 -3.94
C PHE A 661 -25.19 -10.44 -3.53
N GLU A 662 -26.20 -9.96 -4.26
CA GLU A 662 -27.58 -10.37 -4.06
C GLU A 662 -27.81 -11.85 -4.39
N CYS A 663 -27.00 -12.46 -5.25
CA CYS A 663 -27.28 -13.80 -5.76
C CYS A 663 -26.60 -14.90 -4.93
N GLY A 664 -27.35 -15.96 -4.59
CA GLY A 664 -26.77 -17.16 -3.97
C GLY A 664 -25.62 -17.76 -4.81
N SER A 665 -25.74 -17.69 -6.13
CA SER A 665 -24.72 -18.09 -7.12
C SER A 665 -23.51 -17.15 -7.24
N ASN A 666 -23.53 -15.97 -6.59
CA ASN A 666 -22.59 -14.87 -6.80
C ASN A 666 -22.59 -14.24 -8.20
N PHE A 667 -23.62 -14.47 -9.01
CA PHE A 667 -23.68 -13.95 -10.38
C PHE A 667 -25.07 -13.42 -10.75
N CYS A 668 -25.10 -12.12 -11.02
CA CYS A 668 -26.24 -11.37 -11.53
C CYS A 668 -25.96 -11.00 -12.99
N SER A 669 -26.81 -11.39 -13.93
CA SER A 669 -26.65 -11.08 -15.35
C SER A 669 -27.98 -10.68 -15.96
N ASN A 670 -27.99 -9.61 -16.77
CA ASN A 670 -29.20 -9.00 -17.32
C ASN A 670 -30.28 -8.67 -16.27
N GLY A 671 -29.86 -8.42 -15.01
CA GLY A 671 -30.74 -8.17 -13.89
C GLY A 671 -31.38 -9.42 -13.27
N GLU A 672 -30.92 -10.64 -13.57
CA GLU A 672 -31.39 -11.88 -12.95
C GLU A 672 -30.24 -12.74 -12.39
N CYS A 673 -30.48 -13.42 -11.26
CA CYS A 673 -29.49 -14.31 -10.66
C CYS A 673 -29.34 -15.61 -11.46
N MET A 674 -28.14 -15.97 -11.90
CA MET A 674 -27.90 -17.18 -12.68
C MET A 674 -26.85 -18.09 -12.05
N ASP A 675 -27.03 -19.41 -12.14
CA ASP A 675 -26.03 -20.41 -11.70
C ASP A 675 -25.18 -20.86 -12.90
N ILE A 676 -24.05 -20.16 -13.11
CA ILE A 676 -23.04 -20.51 -14.13
C ILE A 676 -22.61 -21.98 -14.00
N GLY A 677 -22.49 -22.50 -12.76
CA GLY A 677 -22.06 -23.87 -12.51
C GLY A 677 -23.07 -24.91 -13.00
N LYS A 678 -24.35 -24.56 -13.04
CA LYS A 678 -25.42 -25.36 -13.66
C LYS A 678 -25.44 -25.17 -15.18
N GLU A 679 -25.39 -23.93 -15.69
CA GLU A 679 -25.36 -23.67 -17.13
C GLU A 679 -24.19 -24.39 -17.81
N LEU A 680 -22.97 -24.24 -17.29
CA LEU A 680 -21.78 -24.93 -17.83
C LEU A 680 -21.93 -26.47 -17.82
N LYS A 681 -22.68 -27.06 -16.88
CA LYS A 681 -22.98 -28.51 -16.89
C LYS A 681 -23.99 -28.88 -17.97
N GLU A 682 -24.96 -28.02 -18.23
CA GLU A 682 -25.93 -28.22 -19.31
C GLU A 682 -25.25 -28.05 -20.69
N THR A 683 -24.43 -27.01 -20.87
CA THR A 683 -23.63 -26.79 -22.09
C THR A 683 -22.63 -27.91 -22.33
N LYS A 684 -21.89 -28.37 -21.30
CA LYS A 684 -21.00 -29.54 -21.42
C LYS A 684 -21.75 -30.82 -21.76
N ASN A 685 -22.97 -31.02 -21.26
CA ASN A 685 -23.80 -32.16 -21.65
C ASN A 685 -24.31 -32.08 -23.09
N ILE A 686 -24.58 -30.88 -23.61
CA ILE A 686 -24.91 -30.66 -25.02
C ILE A 686 -23.67 -30.94 -25.89
N LEU A 687 -22.51 -30.39 -25.54
CA LEU A 687 -21.25 -30.61 -26.24
C LEU A 687 -20.86 -32.10 -26.26
N ASN A 688 -20.99 -32.80 -25.14
CA ASN A 688 -20.73 -34.24 -25.06
C ASN A 688 -21.71 -35.07 -25.94
N LYS A 689 -22.98 -34.65 -26.07
CA LYS A 689 -23.92 -35.28 -27.00
C LYS A 689 -23.57 -35.00 -28.46
N LEU A 690 -23.13 -33.78 -28.76
CA LEU A 690 -22.68 -33.35 -30.09
C LEU A 690 -21.44 -34.14 -30.53
N MET A 691 -20.40 -34.19 -29.68
CA MET A 691 -19.17 -34.95 -29.92
C MET A 691 -19.44 -36.44 -30.08
N LYS A 692 -20.33 -37.02 -29.27
CA LYS A 692 -20.76 -38.42 -29.40
C LYS A 692 -21.59 -38.69 -30.66
N TRP A 693 -22.25 -37.67 -31.21
CA TRP A 693 -22.94 -37.78 -32.50
C TRP A 693 -21.94 -37.74 -33.66
N PHE A 694 -20.97 -36.82 -33.62
CA PHE A 694 -19.87 -36.77 -34.58
C PHE A 694 -19.02 -38.06 -34.58
N SER A 695 -18.70 -38.62 -33.40
CA SER A 695 -17.93 -39.87 -33.28
C SER A 695 -18.67 -41.16 -33.71
N ASN A 696 -19.92 -41.05 -34.17
CA ASN A 696 -20.66 -42.15 -34.80
C ASN A 696 -20.92 -41.88 -36.30
N TRP A 697 -20.53 -40.69 -36.80
CA TRP A 697 -20.67 -40.29 -38.20
C TRP A 697 -19.36 -40.54 -38.97
N PHE A 698 -18.23 -40.31 -38.30
CA PHE A 698 -16.91 -40.81 -38.68
C PHE A 698 -16.70 -42.23 -38.11
#